data_AF-A0A2N7YUU5-F1
#
_entry.id   AF-A0A2N7YUU5-F1
#
_cell.length_a   1.000
_cell.length_b   1.000
_cell.length_c   1.000
_cell.angle_alpha   90.00
_cell.angle_beta   90.00
_cell.angle_gamma   90.00
#
_symmetry.space_group_name_H-M   'P 1'
#
loop_
_entity.id
_entity.type
_entity.pdbx_description
1 polymer ?
#
loop_
_entity_poly.entity_id
_entity_poly.type
_entity_poly.pdbx_seq_one_letter_code
_entity_poly.pdbx_strand_id
1 'polypeptide(L)'
;MQPPASATVAQSASLKAKLGHYHNLKTLADKLNEIALRLGPDASTPAVQAALKTTPMDVHPDSAYHSEVGGSTSVDSFINRQGGLLSPYSHLSLTGLSDAMAVRSQAHPLGNLGGALSWPVPLSADEQQRLRTRTLDYTDPLGQKQPLKHTTGGILEFLRHRTPLAAEALTSPGATLNALVSSPEAQSLGHALQEQMQGIATDSSSLDYLLAAVILQLDPESITAPQRNNVAGFDLADDSLRGKSAAQIVDALRQHLVAQGKTSPELAGAAAQLLLAGRAPVFLVKDIPDSVTFGSPAWVNLAIAATMVDAHIPGRVANMSFAAVMLEAEHASGADVNMTNTAQRNALIDWGTANGLLEKKAEHLYASDELNNLVTRFSERQSVMLAASEAFDKDIPSRKAMALAELKQRFPDKEALFEEPLIRVTHMPGGDIRRRNQVPGVHSLLDVAMMDVGPDAVYGSRDSRIPVGALNANPEFGVATAFESQFKQVIEEKKNAVGTYIKHLISQLPADDRKNFEYGNVSFYQNHAHKLGLGLFSDKTELPKGEELLVRIERGGVTTAYEIDFNAGAIRSIPQWQAQPGSSRKANIVSETKVFTPSAGQTTLDTEQTPPGDSPSDTFASPRVQLIADAFVEHINLDDPAIKQQARGLTTDDNIRNRSDMIENFLLDLVPLRSAINHFRNGNIAEGLIDLSLDAFGIVTAGVGAAGKVVKIAGTTVSAATKVARSAKVIGMATFGAFNPLSGAGDLAVGGARLAGGGLKFLGAKGAQGVNALRGASGRYDLLKAASNEHGVVATGTVKIGEHSIDGAAVLKNGQWYAFDAEKMRAYGGPLQGFAPTTVSAKGQINQSFTDWLYKKLAGEIQSPEGPPTVLGQYAPKEFENELKRAQRPEKVSDFNAGYANGDPHKVPGFSSDSTILELQMLVSRGWLGAEDVGTLVKQIERKKVRLIQEGFTLFQRDIHAVGGTLTPMPQEFYLSQVNLASPGECAGIANTLALSMQSGQETTYLGNMFKAAADPRDPVATQFIRTLRSFHEAVKHVDTFHMGKQPRQIPYHQIATELTDASPPRSLRIATKDHALLAGVMVRDDKPVWFYFDPNFGMAQFDSAEAMKNGLERTLNRGTSPFQHRAYGTNPGTPEYQVSYFESGDMQFYRDSAQVHRIASVPL
;
A
#
# COMPACT_ATOMS: atom_id res chain seq x y z
N MET A 1 3.95 47.47 48.75
CA MET A 1 4.34 46.12 48.30
C MET A 1 3.71 45.91 46.94
N GLN A 2 4.53 45.80 45.90
CA GLN A 2 4.08 45.47 44.54
C GLN A 2 3.53 44.03 44.48
N PRO A 3 2.47 43.77 43.70
CA PRO A 3 2.07 42.40 43.38
C PRO A 3 3.14 41.77 42.44
N PRO A 4 3.37 40.44 42.54
CA PRO A 4 4.37 39.77 41.74
C PRO A 4 3.96 39.76 40.26
N ALA A 5 4.95 39.93 39.40
CA ALA A 5 4.82 39.94 37.95
C ALA A 5 4.15 38.64 37.45
N SER A 6 3.13 38.83 36.63
CA SER A 6 2.44 37.80 35.85
C SER A 6 3.47 37.01 35.06
N ALA A 7 3.48 35.68 35.23
CA ALA A 7 4.21 34.78 34.35
C ALA A 7 3.73 35.01 32.91
N THR A 8 4.66 35.41 32.04
CA THR A 8 4.43 35.56 30.61
C THR A 8 3.97 34.23 30.03
N VAL A 9 2.71 34.17 29.61
CA VAL A 9 2.18 33.12 28.73
C VAL A 9 3.05 33.12 27.47
N ALA A 10 3.64 31.97 27.12
CA ALA A 10 4.40 31.82 25.89
C ALA A 10 3.53 32.26 24.70
N GLN A 11 3.99 33.24 23.92
CA GLN A 11 3.31 33.67 22.69
C GLN A 11 3.17 32.46 21.76
N SER A 12 1.95 32.17 21.33
CA SER A 12 1.68 31.13 20.35
C SER A 12 2.39 31.49 19.03
N ALA A 13 3.14 30.54 18.47
CA ALA A 13 3.78 30.75 17.17
C ALA A 13 2.69 30.91 16.09
N SER A 14 2.72 32.03 15.36
CA SER A 14 1.78 32.33 14.28
C SER A 14 1.83 31.26 13.18
N LEU A 15 0.76 31.11 12.39
CA LEU A 15 0.75 30.17 11.25
C LEU A 15 1.94 30.39 10.31
N LYS A 16 2.32 31.65 10.06
CA LYS A 16 3.51 32.01 9.28
C LYS A 16 4.79 31.40 9.88
N ALA A 17 4.96 31.48 11.20
CA ALA A 17 6.11 30.89 11.86
C ALA A 17 6.13 29.36 11.77
N LYS A 18 4.95 28.72 11.86
CA LYS A 18 4.82 27.27 11.67
C LYS A 18 5.13 26.85 10.23
N LEU A 19 4.63 27.58 9.23
CA LEU A 19 4.95 27.35 7.81
C LEU A 19 6.45 27.53 7.54
N GLY A 20 7.06 28.57 8.09
CA GLY A 20 8.51 28.79 8.01
C GLY A 20 9.32 27.66 8.65
N HIS A 21 8.86 27.11 9.79
CA HIS A 21 9.48 25.94 10.41
C HIS A 21 9.43 24.70 9.50
N TYR A 22 8.28 24.41 8.87
CA TYR A 22 8.15 23.28 7.95
C TYR A 22 8.99 23.46 6.68
N HIS A 23 9.12 24.71 6.19
CA HIS A 23 10.06 25.02 5.11
C HIS A 23 11.51 24.74 5.50
N ASN A 24 11.89 25.05 6.75
CA ASN A 24 13.20 24.67 7.27
C ASN A 24 13.35 23.14 7.33
N LEU A 25 12.33 22.37 7.73
CA LEU A 25 12.40 20.90 7.71
C LEU A 25 12.64 20.35 6.30
N LYS A 26 12.00 20.95 5.28
CA LYS A 26 12.24 20.60 3.87
C LYS A 26 13.69 20.89 3.47
N THR A 27 14.16 22.10 3.77
CA THR A 27 15.54 22.52 3.47
C THR A 27 16.56 21.62 4.20
N LEU A 28 16.26 21.20 5.42
CA LEU A 28 17.08 20.25 6.18
C LEU A 28 17.15 18.89 5.46
N ALA A 29 16.02 18.37 4.98
CA ALA A 29 15.98 17.12 4.23
C ALA A 29 16.85 17.21 2.96
N ASP A 30 16.67 18.27 2.17
CA ASP A 30 17.44 18.50 0.94
C ASP A 30 18.94 18.55 1.23
N LYS A 31 19.36 19.25 2.31
CA LYS A 31 20.76 19.34 2.73
C LYS A 31 21.33 18.03 3.26
N LEU A 32 20.54 17.23 3.97
CA LEU A 32 20.96 15.90 4.42
C LEU A 32 21.17 14.94 3.24
N ASN A 33 20.29 14.98 2.24
CA ASN A 33 20.41 14.20 1.02
C ASN A 33 21.62 14.65 0.17
N GLU A 34 21.86 15.97 0.07
CA GLU A 34 23.05 16.53 -0.59
C GLU A 34 24.34 16.00 0.05
N ILE A 35 24.39 15.95 1.39
CA ILE A 35 25.54 15.39 2.11
C ILE A 35 25.68 13.88 1.85
N ALA A 36 24.57 13.13 1.86
CA ALA A 36 24.59 11.69 1.59
C ALA A 36 25.14 11.39 0.19
N LEU A 37 24.62 12.06 -0.84
CA LEU A 37 25.07 11.91 -2.23
C LEU A 37 26.55 12.29 -2.41
N ARG A 38 27.00 13.35 -1.73
CA ARG A 38 28.40 13.82 -1.80
C ARG A 38 29.39 12.85 -1.15
N LEU A 39 29.01 12.22 -0.05
CA LEU A 39 29.91 11.34 0.72
C LEU A 39 29.87 9.87 0.26
N GLY A 40 28.76 9.43 -0.33
CA GLY A 40 28.57 8.05 -0.78
C GLY A 40 28.32 7.04 0.36
N PRO A 41 27.99 5.78 0.02
CA PRO A 41 27.55 4.76 0.99
C PRO A 41 28.61 4.38 2.03
N ASP A 42 29.90 4.49 1.68
CA ASP A 42 31.04 4.11 2.54
C ASP A 42 31.54 5.25 3.46
N ALA A 43 30.73 6.30 3.63
CA ALA A 43 31.11 7.48 4.41
C ALA A 43 31.40 7.16 5.88
N SER A 44 32.63 7.46 6.33
CA SER A 44 33.00 7.33 7.75
C SER A 44 32.26 8.33 8.64
N THR A 45 32.00 7.95 9.90
CA THR A 45 31.35 8.83 10.89
C THR A 45 32.02 10.21 11.03
N PRO A 46 33.36 10.33 11.10
CA PRO A 46 34.00 11.64 11.15
C PRO A 46 33.74 12.49 9.89
N ALA A 47 33.68 11.87 8.71
CA ALA A 47 33.37 12.58 7.47
C ALA A 47 31.93 13.10 7.45
N VAL A 48 30.97 12.31 7.93
CA VAL A 48 29.57 12.71 8.08
C VAL A 48 29.44 13.88 9.06
N GLN A 49 30.04 13.78 10.25
CA GLN A 49 29.98 14.84 11.26
C GLN A 49 30.67 16.13 10.79
N ALA A 50 31.79 16.03 10.08
CA ALA A 50 32.46 17.19 9.48
C ALA A 50 31.58 17.84 8.40
N ALA A 51 30.90 17.04 7.57
CA ALA A 51 29.98 17.56 6.57
C ALA A 51 28.78 18.28 7.21
N LEU A 52 28.16 17.73 8.26
CA LEU A 52 27.04 18.38 8.95
C LEU A 52 27.41 19.76 9.53
N LYS A 53 28.63 19.90 10.06
CA LYS A 53 29.13 21.16 10.64
C LYS A 53 29.50 22.21 9.60
N THR A 54 29.87 21.77 8.39
CA THR A 54 30.39 22.64 7.34
C THR A 54 29.35 23.00 6.28
N THR A 55 28.30 22.18 6.11
CA THR A 55 27.22 22.45 5.16
C THR A 55 26.29 23.53 5.73
N PRO A 56 26.16 24.69 5.06
CA PRO A 56 25.22 25.72 5.45
C PRO A 56 23.80 25.36 5.01
N MET A 57 22.84 25.91 5.74
CA MET A 57 21.41 25.79 5.50
C MET A 57 20.77 27.16 5.74
N ASP A 58 19.96 27.60 4.77
CA ASP A 58 19.19 28.83 4.89
C ASP A 58 18.02 28.63 5.86
N VAL A 59 17.73 29.67 6.64
CA VAL A 59 16.64 29.67 7.63
C VAL A 59 15.55 30.60 7.14
N HIS A 60 14.33 30.08 7.05
CA HIS A 60 13.17 30.83 6.54
C HIS A 60 12.88 32.05 7.42
N PRO A 61 12.74 33.28 6.86
CA PRO A 61 12.60 34.53 7.61
C PRO A 61 11.44 34.56 8.62
N ASP A 62 10.33 33.92 8.28
CA ASP A 62 9.16 33.85 9.16
C ASP A 62 9.31 32.85 10.32
N SER A 63 10.28 31.93 10.26
CA SER A 63 10.43 30.90 11.30
C SER A 63 10.92 31.52 12.61
N ALA A 64 10.43 31.02 13.75
CA ALA A 64 10.90 31.46 15.07
C ALA A 64 12.42 31.28 15.23
N TYR A 65 12.99 30.27 14.57
CA TYR A 65 14.43 30.02 14.59
C TYR A 65 15.24 31.12 13.89
N HIS A 66 14.72 31.76 12.84
CA HIS A 66 15.39 32.86 12.16
C HIS A 66 15.68 34.04 13.09
N SER A 67 14.77 34.36 14.01
CA SER A 67 15.02 35.41 15.01
C SER A 67 16.14 35.07 15.99
N GLU A 68 16.50 33.81 16.16
CA GLU A 68 17.58 33.37 17.06
C GLU A 68 18.95 33.32 16.37
N VAL A 69 19.02 32.87 15.11
CA VAL A 69 20.29 32.57 14.43
C VAL A 69 20.55 33.38 13.16
N GLY A 70 19.58 34.19 12.72
CA GLY A 70 19.65 34.93 11.46
C GLY A 70 19.29 34.07 10.24
N GLY A 71 19.74 34.51 9.05
CA GLY A 71 19.34 33.93 7.76
C GLY A 71 20.00 32.59 7.39
N SER A 72 21.05 32.17 8.10
CA SER A 72 21.80 30.95 7.77
C SER A 72 22.40 30.29 9.01
N THR A 73 22.47 28.97 9.01
CA THR A 73 23.03 28.15 10.09
C THR A 73 23.74 26.91 9.51
N SER A 74 24.45 26.14 10.32
CA SER A 74 24.93 24.81 9.89
C SER A 74 23.85 23.74 10.08
N VAL A 75 23.88 22.69 9.26
CA VAL A 75 22.97 21.54 9.41
C VAL A 75 23.07 20.94 10.82
N ASP A 76 24.28 20.80 11.36
CA ASP A 76 24.50 20.31 12.73
C ASP A 76 23.85 21.22 13.80
N SER A 77 24.06 22.54 13.69
CA SER A 77 23.47 23.52 14.61
C SER A 77 21.94 23.47 14.60
N PHE A 78 21.34 23.33 13.42
CA PHE A 78 19.89 23.21 13.29
C PHE A 78 19.37 21.92 13.96
N ILE A 79 19.97 20.76 13.66
CA ILE A 79 19.57 19.46 14.23
C ILE A 79 19.64 19.48 15.76
N ASN A 80 20.75 19.96 16.32
CA ASN A 80 20.97 19.97 17.76
C ASN A 80 19.98 20.89 18.50
N ARG A 81 19.39 21.88 17.81
CA ARG A 81 18.43 22.81 18.41
C ARG A 81 16.98 22.31 18.37
N GLN A 82 16.60 21.48 17.40
CA GLN A 82 15.20 21.06 17.24
C GLN A 82 14.66 20.23 18.42
N GLY A 83 15.53 19.64 19.24
CA GLY A 83 15.14 18.77 20.35
C GLY A 83 14.60 17.42 19.84
N GLY A 84 15.20 16.31 20.29
CA GLY A 84 14.73 14.97 19.94
C GLY A 84 15.13 14.44 18.55
N LEU A 85 15.89 15.20 17.74
CA LEU A 85 16.56 14.69 16.54
C LEU A 85 17.98 14.20 16.89
N LEU A 86 18.35 13.02 16.41
CA LEU A 86 19.71 12.48 16.58
C LEU A 86 20.59 12.94 15.42
N SER A 87 21.81 13.40 15.75
CA SER A 87 22.79 13.79 14.73
C SER A 87 23.23 12.56 13.91
N PRO A 88 23.15 12.61 12.56
CA PRO A 88 23.57 11.52 11.70
C PRO A 88 25.05 11.14 11.87
N TYR A 89 25.36 9.85 11.76
CA TYR A 89 26.71 9.28 11.94
C TYR A 89 27.13 8.31 10.83
N SER A 90 26.26 8.06 9.86
CA SER A 90 26.49 7.17 8.69
C SER A 90 25.62 7.61 7.51
N HIS A 91 25.95 7.14 6.30
CA HIS A 91 25.12 7.38 5.11
C HIS A 91 23.65 6.95 5.32
N LEU A 92 23.41 5.79 5.94
CA LEU A 92 22.06 5.32 6.25
C LEU A 92 21.31 6.25 7.21
N SER A 93 21.98 6.79 8.23
CA SER A 93 21.34 7.76 9.14
C SER A 93 21.09 9.12 8.49
N LEU A 94 21.92 9.52 7.50
CA LEU A 94 21.70 10.73 6.71
C LEU A 94 20.45 10.57 5.84
N THR A 95 20.36 9.49 5.07
CA THR A 95 19.21 9.21 4.21
C THR A 95 17.95 9.00 5.03
N GLY A 96 18.02 8.22 6.12
CA GLY A 96 16.87 7.99 7.00
C GLY A 96 16.35 9.26 7.68
N LEU A 97 17.24 10.16 8.15
CA LEU A 97 16.81 11.45 8.71
C LEU A 97 16.30 12.39 7.61
N SER A 98 16.94 12.40 6.44
CA SER A 98 16.47 13.14 5.26
C SER A 98 15.03 12.75 4.92
N ASP A 99 14.76 11.46 4.76
CA ASP A 99 13.44 10.93 4.43
C ASP A 99 12.41 11.29 5.50
N ALA A 100 12.76 11.13 6.78
CA ALA A 100 11.89 11.50 7.88
C ALA A 100 11.55 13.00 7.89
N MET A 101 12.51 13.87 7.62
CA MET A 101 12.27 15.33 7.56
C MET A 101 11.49 15.72 6.30
N ALA A 102 11.76 15.07 5.16
CA ALA A 102 10.98 15.26 3.93
C ALA A 102 9.51 14.89 4.15
N VAL A 103 9.24 13.72 4.73
CA VAL A 103 7.91 13.25 5.15
C VAL A 103 7.24 14.29 6.06
N ARG A 104 7.94 14.71 7.11
CA ARG A 104 7.39 15.65 8.10
C ARG A 104 7.10 17.02 7.50
N SER A 105 7.93 17.49 6.57
CA SER A 105 7.77 18.78 5.89
C SER A 105 6.55 18.83 4.94
N GLN A 106 6.05 17.68 4.49
CA GLN A 106 4.90 17.61 3.58
C GLN A 106 3.55 17.76 4.29
N ALA A 107 3.49 17.55 5.61
CA ALA A 107 2.25 17.80 6.36
C ALA A 107 2.01 19.31 6.48
N HIS A 108 0.76 19.75 6.33
CA HIS A 108 0.43 21.14 6.64
C HIS A 108 0.43 21.34 8.16
N PRO A 109 0.92 22.47 8.71
CA PRO A 109 0.93 22.70 10.16
C PRO A 109 -0.46 22.70 10.83
N LEU A 110 -1.51 22.89 10.03
CA LEU A 110 -2.93 22.81 10.45
C LEU A 110 -3.57 21.46 10.12
N GLY A 111 -2.78 20.43 9.78
CA GLY A 111 -3.25 19.11 9.38
C GLY A 111 -4.09 19.17 8.09
N ASN A 112 -5.21 18.45 8.08
CA ASN A 112 -6.17 18.39 6.97
C ASN A 112 -7.04 19.66 6.78
N LEU A 113 -6.70 20.76 7.47
CA LEU A 113 -7.41 22.05 7.42
C LEU A 113 -8.85 22.03 7.96
N GLY A 114 -9.32 20.93 8.57
CA GLY A 114 -10.67 20.85 9.14
C GLY A 114 -10.86 21.61 10.45
N GLY A 115 -9.77 22.06 11.09
CA GLY A 115 -9.80 22.74 12.38
C GLY A 115 -10.54 21.94 13.45
N ALA A 116 -11.48 22.58 14.14
CA ALA A 116 -12.28 21.94 15.19
C ALA A 116 -13.20 20.80 14.70
N LEU A 117 -13.47 20.72 13.39
CA LEU A 117 -14.20 19.59 12.79
C LEU A 117 -13.33 18.34 12.62
N SER A 118 -12.01 18.47 12.76
CA SER A 118 -11.03 17.38 12.65
C SER A 118 -10.32 17.07 13.96
N TRP A 119 -10.85 17.56 15.09
CA TRP A 119 -10.44 17.07 16.40
C TRP A 119 -10.76 15.58 16.55
N PRO A 120 -10.01 14.83 17.39
CA PRO A 120 -10.27 13.41 17.64
C PRO A 120 -11.73 13.13 18.02
N VAL A 121 -12.30 14.06 18.80
CA VAL A 121 -13.74 14.18 19.02
C VAL A 121 -14.17 15.51 18.41
N PRO A 122 -14.86 15.52 17.25
CA PRO A 122 -15.27 16.73 16.57
C PRO A 122 -16.45 17.39 17.30
N LEU A 123 -16.71 18.65 16.94
CA LEU A 123 -17.88 19.39 17.42
C LEU A 123 -19.17 18.60 17.15
N SER A 124 -20.04 18.49 18.16
CA SER A 124 -21.39 17.95 17.98
C SER A 124 -22.22 18.83 17.02
N ALA A 125 -23.29 18.30 16.43
CA ALA A 125 -24.15 19.07 15.51
C ALA A 125 -24.68 20.37 16.16
N ASP A 126 -24.99 20.35 17.45
CA ASP A 126 -25.44 21.54 18.19
C ASP A 126 -24.31 22.56 18.39
N GLU A 127 -23.09 22.10 18.65
CA GLU A 127 -21.91 22.96 18.73
C GLU A 127 -21.52 23.54 17.37
N GLN A 128 -21.63 22.75 16.28
CA GLN A 128 -21.44 23.22 14.92
C GLN A 128 -22.46 24.31 14.57
N GLN A 129 -23.74 24.08 14.87
CA GLN A 129 -24.79 25.08 14.63
C GLN A 129 -24.56 26.34 15.46
N ARG A 130 -24.12 26.19 16.72
CA ARG A 130 -23.77 27.31 17.60
C ARG A 130 -22.58 28.10 17.03
N LEU A 131 -21.49 27.44 16.67
CA LEU A 131 -20.30 28.06 16.07
C LEU A 131 -20.68 28.82 14.80
N ARG A 132 -21.45 28.20 13.91
CA ARG A 132 -21.94 28.83 12.68
C ARG A 132 -22.78 30.07 12.95
N THR A 133 -23.72 29.99 13.90
CA THR A 133 -24.57 31.13 14.26
C THR A 133 -23.75 32.29 14.83
N ARG A 134 -22.83 31.99 15.76
CA ARG A 134 -21.89 32.97 16.33
C ARG A 134 -21.02 33.64 15.28
N THR A 135 -20.59 32.88 14.28
CA THR A 135 -19.82 33.40 13.14
C THR A 135 -20.63 34.39 12.32
N LEU A 136 -21.89 34.08 11.99
CA LEU A 136 -22.77 34.97 11.22
C LEU A 136 -23.10 36.27 11.96
N ASP A 137 -23.23 36.21 13.29
CA ASP A 137 -23.48 37.37 14.14
C ASP A 137 -22.21 38.19 14.45
N TYR A 138 -21.04 37.70 14.07
CA TYR A 138 -19.79 38.42 14.28
C TYR A 138 -19.82 39.78 13.58
N THR A 139 -19.43 40.80 14.34
CA THR A 139 -19.29 42.17 13.87
C THR A 139 -17.85 42.59 14.08
N ASP A 140 -17.29 43.31 13.11
CA ASP A 140 -15.94 43.87 13.21
C ASP A 140 -15.80 44.69 14.51
N PRO A 141 -14.82 44.40 15.40
CA PRO A 141 -14.60 45.14 16.63
C PRO A 141 -14.36 46.63 16.41
N LEU A 142 -13.87 47.02 15.23
CA LEU A 142 -13.67 48.42 14.87
C LEU A 142 -14.95 49.13 14.41
N GLY A 143 -16.06 48.39 14.22
CA GLY A 143 -17.35 48.91 13.77
C GLY A 143 -17.34 49.46 12.35
N GLN A 144 -16.30 49.17 11.56
CA GLN A 144 -16.09 49.75 10.23
C GLN A 144 -16.70 48.91 9.11
N LYS A 145 -17.36 47.79 9.47
CA LYS A 145 -17.88 46.81 8.53
C LYS A 145 -19.29 46.37 8.92
N GLN A 146 -20.09 46.03 7.90
CA GLN A 146 -21.36 45.36 8.16
C GLN A 146 -21.09 43.99 8.82
N PRO A 147 -22.00 43.51 9.68
CA PRO A 147 -21.94 42.17 10.25
C PRO A 147 -21.71 41.09 9.18
N LEU A 148 -21.04 40.00 9.56
CA LEU A 148 -20.64 38.95 8.63
C LEU A 148 -21.83 38.35 7.85
N LYS A 149 -23.01 38.24 8.47
CA LYS A 149 -24.28 37.85 7.82
C LYS A 149 -24.72 38.71 6.64
N HIS A 150 -24.18 39.93 6.49
CA HIS A 150 -24.49 40.83 5.37
C HIS A 150 -23.34 40.92 4.34
N THR A 151 -22.27 40.14 4.52
CA THR A 151 -21.15 40.09 3.56
C THR A 151 -21.47 39.11 2.44
N THR A 152 -21.66 39.62 1.22
CA THR A 152 -21.80 38.79 0.01
C THR A 152 -20.55 37.94 -0.19
N GLY A 153 -20.71 36.64 -0.43
CA GLY A 153 -19.59 35.67 -0.51
C GLY A 153 -19.02 35.21 0.85
N GLY A 154 -19.67 35.58 1.96
CA GLY A 154 -19.45 34.97 3.28
C GLY A 154 -18.11 35.34 3.95
N ILE A 155 -17.64 34.44 4.81
CA ILE A 155 -16.45 34.64 5.65
C ILE A 155 -15.15 34.79 4.85
N LEU A 156 -14.97 34.10 3.73
CA LEU A 156 -13.74 34.26 2.94
C LEU A 156 -13.61 35.70 2.40
N GLU A 157 -14.71 36.27 1.89
CA GLU A 157 -14.76 37.68 1.51
C GLU A 157 -14.63 38.61 2.72
N PHE A 158 -15.16 38.18 3.86
CA PHE A 158 -14.96 38.92 5.10
C PHE A 158 -13.47 38.99 5.48
N LEU A 159 -12.73 37.89 5.40
CA LEU A 159 -11.29 37.82 5.72
C LEU A 159 -10.41 38.52 4.68
N ARG A 160 -10.83 38.50 3.41
CA ARG A 160 -10.13 39.18 2.31
C ARG A 160 -10.11 40.70 2.47
N HIS A 161 -11.15 41.26 3.09
CA HIS A 161 -11.24 42.70 3.32
C HIS A 161 -10.04 43.21 4.13
N ARG A 162 -9.28 44.17 3.57
CA ARG A 162 -8.03 44.73 4.14
C ARG A 162 -6.85 43.77 4.24
N THR A 163 -6.98 42.56 3.71
CA THR A 163 -5.85 41.65 3.49
C THR A 163 -5.40 41.79 2.04
N PRO A 164 -4.44 42.68 1.69
CA PRO A 164 -3.86 42.68 0.36
C PRO A 164 -3.22 41.29 0.13
N LEU A 165 -3.56 40.67 -1.00
CA LEU A 165 -3.00 39.38 -1.38
C LEU A 165 -2.02 39.72 -2.50
N ALA A 166 -0.78 39.30 -2.33
CA ALA A 166 0.24 39.43 -3.37
C ALA A 166 -0.21 38.63 -4.61
N ALA A 167 0.17 39.08 -5.82
CA ALA A 167 -0.21 38.42 -7.06
C ALA A 167 0.24 36.95 -7.07
N GLU A 168 1.40 36.68 -6.47
CA GLU A 168 1.98 35.35 -6.30
C GLU A 168 1.10 34.48 -5.40
N ALA A 169 0.48 35.02 -4.35
CA ALA A 169 -0.41 34.26 -3.47
C ALA A 169 -1.68 33.79 -4.20
N LEU A 170 -2.20 34.62 -5.13
CA LEU A 170 -3.39 34.31 -5.92
C LEU A 170 -3.18 33.19 -6.96
N THR A 171 -1.92 32.90 -7.34
CA THR A 171 -1.61 31.79 -8.26
C THR A 171 -1.71 30.40 -7.62
N SER A 172 -1.81 30.31 -6.28
CA SER A 172 -1.93 29.05 -5.56
C SER A 172 -3.10 29.11 -4.58
N PRO A 173 -4.12 28.24 -4.73
CA PRO A 173 -5.23 28.17 -3.80
C PRO A 173 -4.81 28.00 -2.33
N GLY A 174 -3.75 27.23 -2.08
CA GLY A 174 -3.21 27.01 -0.74
C GLY A 174 -2.50 28.24 -0.18
N ALA A 175 -1.73 28.95 -1.00
CA ALA A 175 -1.09 30.20 -0.59
C ALA A 175 -2.13 31.29 -0.31
N THR A 176 -3.17 31.39 -1.15
CA THR A 176 -4.31 32.29 -0.92
C THR A 176 -4.99 31.98 0.41
N LEU A 177 -5.33 30.71 0.66
CA LEU A 177 -5.95 30.30 1.91
C LEU A 177 -5.08 30.63 3.13
N ASN A 178 -3.79 30.31 3.07
CA ASN A 178 -2.83 30.59 4.15
C ASN A 178 -2.72 32.08 4.45
N ALA A 179 -2.72 32.93 3.43
CA ALA A 179 -2.71 34.37 3.60
C ALA A 179 -4.01 34.90 4.24
N LEU A 180 -5.17 34.37 3.84
CA LEU A 180 -6.46 34.74 4.41
C LEU A 180 -6.59 34.33 5.89
N VAL A 181 -6.27 33.08 6.24
CA VAL A 181 -6.42 32.60 7.63
C VAL A 181 -5.33 33.15 8.57
N SER A 182 -4.25 33.71 8.01
CA SER A 182 -3.21 34.41 8.77
C SER A 182 -3.50 35.89 8.98
N SER A 183 -4.57 36.45 8.40
CA SER A 183 -4.84 37.88 8.47
C SER A 183 -5.17 38.37 9.89
N PRO A 184 -4.98 39.65 10.20
CA PRO A 184 -5.41 40.23 11.47
C PRO A 184 -6.92 40.02 11.74
N GLU A 185 -7.73 40.10 10.69
CA GLU A 185 -9.17 39.86 10.73
C GLU A 185 -9.48 38.39 11.10
N ALA A 186 -8.75 37.44 10.51
CA ALA A 186 -8.86 36.02 10.82
C ALA A 186 -8.48 35.71 12.27
N GLN A 187 -7.39 36.29 12.76
CA GLN A 187 -6.95 36.12 14.15
C GLN A 187 -7.96 36.66 15.15
N SER A 188 -8.51 37.85 14.87
CA SER A 188 -9.53 38.48 15.72
C SER A 188 -10.82 37.67 15.76
N LEU A 189 -11.29 37.22 14.60
CA LEU A 189 -12.47 36.37 14.49
C LEU A 189 -12.26 35.02 15.20
N GLY A 190 -11.13 34.35 14.94
CA GLY A 190 -10.81 33.07 15.57
C GLY A 190 -10.75 33.15 17.10
N HIS A 191 -10.16 34.21 17.65
CA HIS A 191 -10.13 34.46 19.10
C HIS A 191 -11.53 34.69 19.67
N ALA A 192 -12.34 35.53 19.02
CA ALA A 192 -13.71 35.78 19.44
C ALA A 192 -14.56 34.49 19.42
N LEU A 193 -14.42 33.66 18.39
CA LEU A 193 -15.13 32.39 18.29
C LEU A 193 -14.69 31.40 19.37
N GLN A 194 -13.39 31.31 19.65
CA GLN A 194 -12.86 30.49 20.74
C GLN A 194 -13.48 30.89 22.09
N GLU A 195 -13.49 32.18 22.44
CA GLU A 195 -14.07 32.67 23.70
C GLU A 195 -15.58 32.40 23.76
N GLN A 196 -16.31 32.68 22.69
CA GLN A 196 -17.76 32.46 22.62
C GLN A 196 -18.15 30.99 22.70
N MET A 197 -17.27 30.09 22.24
CA MET A 197 -17.42 28.65 22.34
C MET A 197 -16.84 28.08 23.65
N GLN A 198 -16.30 28.94 24.53
CA GLN A 198 -15.64 28.55 25.79
C GLN A 198 -14.47 27.57 25.57
N GLY A 199 -13.82 27.66 24.42
CA GLY A 199 -12.72 26.80 24.03
C GLY A 199 -11.48 27.03 24.89
N ILE A 200 -10.76 25.97 25.25
CA ILE A 200 -9.49 26.09 25.97
C ILE A 200 -8.44 26.83 25.13
N ALA A 201 -7.77 27.80 25.76
CA ALA A 201 -6.71 28.58 25.12
C ALA A 201 -5.47 27.71 24.86
N THR A 202 -5.18 27.45 23.59
CA THR A 202 -3.94 26.82 23.10
C THR A 202 -3.37 27.60 21.91
N ASP A 203 -2.19 27.19 21.45
CA ASP A 203 -1.49 27.82 20.32
C ASP A 203 -2.15 27.57 18.95
N SER A 204 -3.16 26.69 18.86
CA SER A 204 -3.93 26.43 17.63
C SER A 204 -5.44 26.66 17.77
N SER A 205 -5.99 26.72 18.99
CA SER A 205 -7.44 26.63 19.18
C SER A 205 -8.23 27.76 18.49
N SER A 206 -7.72 28.99 18.44
CA SER A 206 -8.38 30.09 17.71
C SER A 206 -8.47 29.82 16.19
N LEU A 207 -7.40 29.28 15.59
CA LEU A 207 -7.38 28.88 14.18
C LEU A 207 -8.26 27.65 13.94
N ASP A 208 -8.31 26.71 14.88
CA ASP A 208 -9.16 25.52 14.78
C ASP A 208 -10.65 25.91 14.70
N TYR A 209 -11.11 26.83 15.56
CA TYR A 209 -12.48 27.36 15.49
C TYR A 209 -12.72 28.18 14.23
N LEU A 210 -11.75 29.00 13.79
CA LEU A 210 -11.87 29.76 12.56
C LEU A 210 -12.05 28.86 11.34
N LEU A 211 -11.19 27.85 11.15
CA LEU A 211 -11.28 26.93 10.02
C LEU A 211 -12.60 26.18 10.00
N ALA A 212 -13.03 25.67 11.16
CA ALA A 212 -14.33 25.03 11.31
C ALA A 212 -15.48 25.97 10.94
N ALA A 213 -15.43 27.23 11.39
CA ALA A 213 -16.43 28.24 11.05
C ALA A 213 -16.49 28.54 9.55
N VAL A 214 -15.33 28.60 8.88
CA VAL A 214 -15.27 28.79 7.42
C VAL A 214 -15.95 27.61 6.70
N ILE A 215 -15.60 26.38 7.08
CA ILE A 215 -16.18 25.17 6.48
C ILE A 215 -17.69 25.12 6.69
N LEU A 216 -18.18 25.34 7.92
CA LEU A 216 -19.61 25.28 8.24
C LEU A 216 -20.44 26.40 7.58
N GLN A 217 -19.79 27.49 7.16
CA GLN A 217 -20.48 28.53 6.39
C GLN A 217 -20.53 28.20 4.90
N LEU A 218 -19.46 27.64 4.34
CA LEU A 218 -19.43 27.16 2.96
C LEU A 218 -20.39 25.97 2.77
N ASP A 219 -20.40 25.05 3.72
CA ASP A 219 -21.16 23.80 3.73
C ASP A 219 -22.06 23.67 4.97
N PRO A 220 -23.12 24.49 5.11
CA PRO A 220 -24.09 24.35 6.19
C PRO A 220 -24.86 23.03 6.15
N GLU A 221 -25.01 22.43 4.96
CA GLU A 221 -25.74 21.19 4.74
C GLU A 221 -25.08 20.01 5.47
N SER A 222 -23.75 20.06 5.64
CA SER A 222 -22.96 19.10 6.44
C SER A 222 -23.42 18.94 7.90
N ILE A 223 -24.09 19.94 8.49
CA ILE A 223 -24.59 19.89 9.87
C ILE A 223 -25.82 18.99 9.98
N THR A 224 -26.73 19.07 8.99
CA THR A 224 -28.06 18.47 9.08
C THR A 224 -28.20 17.17 8.31
N ALA A 225 -27.47 17.02 7.21
CA ALA A 225 -27.57 15.86 6.32
C ALA A 225 -26.20 15.50 5.72
N PRO A 226 -25.22 15.10 6.54
CA PRO A 226 -23.87 14.79 6.05
C PRO A 226 -23.88 13.58 5.10
N GLN A 227 -23.32 13.77 3.90
CA GLN A 227 -23.14 12.71 2.90
C GLN A 227 -21.66 12.59 2.51
N ARG A 228 -21.16 11.35 2.32
CA ARG A 228 -19.72 11.07 2.11
C ARG A 228 -19.11 11.90 0.98
N ASN A 229 -19.78 11.90 -0.16
CA ASN A 229 -19.26 12.53 -1.38
C ASN A 229 -19.82 13.92 -1.61
N ASN A 230 -20.51 14.52 -0.64
CA ASN A 230 -21.08 15.86 -0.81
C ASN A 230 -20.21 16.91 -0.09
N VAL A 231 -19.94 18.02 -0.78
CA VAL A 231 -19.29 19.22 -0.24
C VAL A 231 -20.04 20.46 -0.70
N ALA A 232 -20.56 21.25 0.24
CA ALA A 232 -21.30 22.48 -0.05
C ALA A 232 -22.43 22.30 -1.08
N GLY A 233 -23.16 21.19 -0.99
CA GLY A 233 -24.23 20.81 -1.91
C GLY A 233 -23.76 20.21 -3.25
N PHE A 234 -22.45 20.11 -3.50
CA PHE A 234 -21.88 19.50 -4.69
C PHE A 234 -21.57 18.02 -4.43
N ASP A 235 -22.11 17.13 -5.26
CA ASP A 235 -21.86 15.69 -5.17
C ASP A 235 -20.64 15.30 -6.03
N LEU A 236 -19.53 15.01 -5.36
CA LEU A 236 -18.25 14.57 -5.96
C LEU A 236 -18.36 13.20 -6.64
N ALA A 237 -19.45 12.47 -6.41
CA ALA A 237 -19.77 11.19 -7.05
C ALA A 237 -21.07 11.27 -7.87
N ASP A 238 -21.36 12.44 -8.44
CA ASP A 238 -22.43 12.61 -9.42
C ASP A 238 -22.10 11.84 -10.71
N ASP A 239 -23.11 11.21 -11.31
CA ASP A 239 -22.94 10.40 -12.52
C ASP A 239 -22.43 11.21 -13.71
N SER A 240 -22.70 12.51 -13.76
CA SER A 240 -22.18 13.41 -14.80
C SER A 240 -20.66 13.66 -14.70
N LEU A 241 -20.05 13.37 -13.54
CA LEU A 241 -18.61 13.51 -13.30
C LEU A 241 -17.81 12.24 -13.63
N ARG A 242 -18.50 11.15 -13.95
CA ARG A 242 -17.90 9.89 -14.39
C ARG A 242 -17.03 10.10 -15.64
N GLY A 243 -15.85 9.48 -15.65
CA GLY A 243 -14.89 9.61 -16.75
C GLY A 243 -14.15 10.96 -16.80
N LYS A 244 -14.40 11.88 -15.84
CA LYS A 244 -13.65 13.14 -15.71
C LYS A 244 -12.40 12.96 -14.85
N SER A 245 -11.37 13.73 -15.13
CA SER A 245 -10.16 13.79 -14.29
C SER A 245 -10.41 14.57 -12.99
N ALA A 246 -9.56 14.38 -11.97
CA ALA A 246 -9.66 15.13 -10.71
C ALA A 246 -9.69 16.65 -10.93
N ALA A 247 -8.85 17.15 -11.84
CA ALA A 247 -8.76 18.57 -12.15
C ALA A 247 -10.08 19.14 -12.68
N GLN A 248 -10.76 18.39 -13.56
CA GLN A 248 -12.07 18.77 -14.10
C GLN A 248 -13.15 18.78 -13.01
N ILE A 249 -13.11 17.83 -12.08
CA ILE A 249 -14.06 17.75 -10.96
C ILE A 249 -13.85 18.91 -9.98
N VAL A 250 -12.59 19.23 -9.67
CA VAL A 250 -12.24 20.38 -8.83
C VAL A 250 -12.68 21.69 -9.49
N ASP A 251 -12.52 21.83 -10.81
CA ASP A 251 -12.99 23.00 -11.53
C ASP A 251 -14.51 23.12 -11.51
N ALA A 252 -15.24 22.02 -11.71
CA ALA A 252 -16.69 21.97 -11.56
C ALA A 252 -17.16 22.40 -10.16
N LEU A 253 -16.46 21.96 -9.10
CA LEU A 253 -16.72 22.41 -7.74
C LEU A 253 -16.50 23.93 -7.58
N ARG A 254 -15.41 24.49 -8.14
CA ARG A 254 -15.15 25.94 -8.10
C ARG A 254 -16.28 26.72 -8.77
N GLN A 255 -16.70 26.29 -9.95
CA GLN A 255 -17.81 26.90 -10.67
C GLN A 255 -19.11 26.82 -9.87
N HIS A 256 -19.39 25.68 -9.22
CA HIS A 256 -20.54 25.51 -8.34
C HIS A 256 -20.52 26.47 -7.16
N LEU A 257 -19.38 26.63 -6.47
CA LEU A 257 -19.26 27.54 -5.32
C LEU A 257 -19.52 29.00 -5.72
N VAL A 258 -19.08 29.41 -6.91
CA VAL A 258 -19.38 30.75 -7.46
C VAL A 258 -20.85 30.87 -7.81
N ALA A 259 -21.42 29.89 -8.53
CA ALA A 259 -22.81 29.92 -8.97
C ALA A 259 -23.81 29.95 -7.79
N GLN A 260 -23.49 29.27 -6.69
CA GLN A 260 -24.27 29.27 -5.46
C GLN A 260 -24.02 30.50 -4.57
N GLY A 261 -23.19 31.45 -4.99
CA GLY A 261 -22.86 32.67 -4.24
C GLY A 261 -22.11 32.41 -2.94
N LYS A 262 -21.47 31.24 -2.80
CA LYS A 262 -20.72 30.85 -1.60
C LYS A 262 -19.40 31.63 -1.47
N THR A 263 -18.83 32.07 -2.60
CA THR A 263 -17.61 32.89 -2.66
C THR A 263 -17.43 33.53 -4.05
N SER A 264 -16.44 34.41 -4.24
CA SER A 264 -16.09 35.00 -5.55
C SER A 264 -15.23 34.07 -6.42
N PRO A 265 -15.16 34.30 -7.75
CA PRO A 265 -14.26 33.54 -8.63
C PRO A 265 -12.79 33.57 -8.19
N GLU A 266 -12.32 34.69 -7.63
CA GLU A 266 -10.96 34.84 -7.13
C GLU A 266 -10.66 33.89 -5.96
N LEU A 267 -11.62 33.68 -5.05
CA LEU A 267 -11.43 32.88 -3.84
C LEU A 267 -11.97 31.45 -3.96
N ALA A 268 -12.67 31.12 -5.06
CA ALA A 268 -13.26 29.80 -5.30
C ALA A 268 -12.23 28.66 -5.23
N GLY A 269 -11.02 28.88 -5.73
CA GLY A 269 -9.92 27.92 -5.61
C GLY A 269 -9.58 27.60 -4.15
N ALA A 270 -9.41 28.63 -3.33
CA ALA A 270 -9.07 28.48 -1.90
C ALA A 270 -10.22 27.82 -1.11
N ALA A 271 -11.47 28.17 -1.43
CA ALA A 271 -12.66 27.54 -0.86
C ALA A 271 -12.73 26.04 -1.20
N ALA A 272 -12.53 25.68 -2.47
CA ALA A 272 -12.50 24.29 -2.91
C ALA A 272 -11.37 23.50 -2.23
N GLN A 273 -10.16 24.08 -2.13
CA GLN A 273 -9.05 23.43 -1.43
C GLN A 273 -9.37 23.17 0.04
N LEU A 274 -9.96 24.13 0.75
CA LEU A 274 -10.34 23.98 2.15
C LEU A 274 -11.41 22.87 2.35
N LEU A 275 -12.45 22.87 1.52
CA LEU A 275 -13.53 21.87 1.59
C LEU A 275 -13.02 20.46 1.29
N LEU A 276 -12.13 20.31 0.32
CA LEU A 276 -11.59 19.01 -0.09
C LEU A 276 -10.55 18.46 0.90
N ALA A 277 -9.76 19.32 1.55
CA ALA A 277 -8.62 18.89 2.38
C ALA A 277 -9.02 17.94 3.53
N GLY A 278 -10.14 18.20 4.19
CA GLY A 278 -10.65 17.34 5.26
C GLY A 278 -11.61 16.24 4.79
N ARG A 279 -12.19 16.38 3.58
CA ARG A 279 -13.32 15.55 3.14
C ARG A 279 -12.95 14.53 2.06
N ALA A 280 -12.18 14.96 1.07
CA ALA A 280 -11.81 14.19 -0.10
C ALA A 280 -10.40 14.61 -0.57
N PRO A 281 -9.36 14.38 0.25
CA PRO A 281 -8.00 14.84 -0.04
C PRO A 281 -7.41 14.23 -1.33
N VAL A 282 -7.99 13.14 -1.84
CA VAL A 282 -7.64 12.53 -3.13
C VAL A 282 -7.69 13.54 -4.29
N PHE A 283 -8.60 14.51 -4.26
CA PHE A 283 -8.71 15.56 -5.28
C PHE A 283 -7.63 16.64 -5.18
N LEU A 284 -6.82 16.62 -4.12
CA LEU A 284 -5.72 17.57 -3.90
C LEU A 284 -4.35 16.96 -4.19
N VAL A 285 -4.29 15.68 -4.58
CA VAL A 285 -3.06 15.03 -5.03
C VAL A 285 -2.56 15.75 -6.28
N LYS A 286 -1.27 16.05 -6.31
CA LYS A 286 -0.62 16.73 -7.43
C LYS A 286 -0.29 15.74 -8.53
N ASP A 287 -0.22 16.23 -9.77
CA ASP A 287 0.29 15.45 -10.90
C ASP A 287 -0.45 14.12 -11.14
N ILE A 288 -1.78 14.09 -10.91
CA ILE A 288 -2.63 12.96 -11.29
C ILE A 288 -2.70 12.92 -12.82
N PRO A 289 -2.35 11.80 -13.47
CA PRO A 289 -2.49 11.66 -14.92
C PRO A 289 -3.95 11.77 -15.36
N ASP A 290 -4.22 12.41 -16.50
CA ASP A 290 -5.59 12.59 -17.01
C ASP A 290 -6.31 11.27 -17.33
N SER A 291 -5.57 10.18 -17.55
CA SER A 291 -6.10 8.82 -17.71
C SER A 291 -6.67 8.24 -16.41
N VAL A 292 -6.34 8.80 -15.25
CA VAL A 292 -6.88 8.39 -13.94
C VAL A 292 -8.18 9.17 -13.69
N THR A 293 -9.28 8.66 -14.24
CA THR A 293 -10.60 9.31 -14.20
C THR A 293 -11.52 8.74 -13.11
N PHE A 294 -12.48 9.54 -12.64
CA PHE A 294 -13.47 9.09 -11.66
C PHE A 294 -14.29 7.92 -12.21
N GLY A 295 -14.25 6.78 -11.51
CA GLY A 295 -14.87 5.51 -11.94
C GLY A 295 -13.90 4.51 -12.56
N SER A 296 -12.63 4.87 -12.79
CA SER A 296 -11.61 3.92 -13.25
C SER A 296 -11.06 3.03 -12.13
N PRO A 297 -10.52 1.84 -12.43
CA PRO A 297 -9.79 1.03 -11.44
C PRO A 297 -8.57 1.76 -10.85
N ALA A 298 -7.88 2.58 -11.67
CA ALA A 298 -6.77 3.42 -11.22
C ALA A 298 -7.21 4.42 -10.13
N TRP A 299 -8.39 5.03 -10.31
CA TRP A 299 -8.98 5.93 -9.33
C TRP A 299 -9.31 5.25 -8.02
N VAL A 300 -9.80 4.01 -8.05
CA VAL A 300 -10.05 3.20 -6.83
C VAL A 300 -8.76 3.05 -6.02
N ASN A 301 -7.67 2.66 -6.69
CA ASN A 301 -6.37 2.49 -6.04
C ASN A 301 -5.85 3.81 -5.47
N LEU A 302 -5.97 4.91 -6.22
CA LEU A 302 -5.59 6.25 -5.76
C LEU A 302 -6.43 6.72 -4.57
N ALA A 303 -7.74 6.49 -4.58
CA ALA A 303 -8.63 6.86 -3.49
C ALA A 303 -8.30 6.09 -2.20
N ILE A 304 -8.00 4.79 -2.31
CA ILE A 304 -7.53 3.97 -1.19
C ILE A 304 -6.20 4.51 -0.68
N ALA A 305 -5.22 4.71 -1.57
CA ALA A 305 -3.88 5.18 -1.23
C ALA A 305 -3.91 6.54 -0.52
N ALA A 306 -4.60 7.52 -1.10
CA ALA A 306 -4.79 8.85 -0.51
C ALA A 306 -5.46 8.76 0.87
N THR A 307 -6.49 7.93 1.02
CA THR A 307 -7.17 7.75 2.31
C THR A 307 -6.23 7.18 3.37
N MET A 308 -5.41 6.18 3.02
CA MET A 308 -4.46 5.57 3.95
C MET A 308 -3.34 6.51 4.36
N VAL A 309 -2.78 7.25 3.39
CA VAL A 309 -1.72 8.24 3.66
C VAL A 309 -2.25 9.38 4.52
N ASP A 310 -3.44 9.91 4.24
CA ASP A 310 -4.04 10.99 5.03
C ASP A 310 -4.45 10.54 6.43
N ALA A 311 -4.90 9.29 6.59
CA ALA A 311 -5.20 8.72 7.90
C ALA A 311 -3.95 8.57 8.78
N HIS A 312 -2.80 8.28 8.16
CA HIS A 312 -1.52 8.17 8.86
C HIS A 312 -0.93 9.54 9.22
N ILE A 313 -0.93 10.49 8.28
CA ILE A 313 -0.44 11.87 8.48
C ILE A 313 -1.44 12.86 7.85
N PRO A 314 -2.41 13.38 8.62
CA PRO A 314 -3.48 14.24 8.09
C PRO A 314 -2.97 15.50 7.39
N GLY A 315 -3.50 15.76 6.18
CA GLY A 315 -3.18 16.92 5.36
C GLY A 315 -1.90 16.79 4.53
N ARG A 316 -1.21 15.64 4.58
CA ARG A 316 0.00 15.41 3.79
C ARG A 316 -0.30 15.16 2.31
N VAL A 317 -1.42 14.51 2.00
CA VAL A 317 -1.81 14.11 0.64
C VAL A 317 -1.86 15.30 -0.32
N ALA A 318 -2.38 16.44 0.14
CA ALA A 318 -2.47 17.67 -0.66
C ALA A 318 -1.11 18.23 -1.11
N ASN A 319 0.00 17.75 -0.53
CA ASN A 319 1.35 18.14 -0.88
C ASN A 319 2.14 17.05 -1.62
N MET A 320 1.52 15.90 -1.90
CA MET A 320 2.16 14.76 -2.57
C MET A 320 1.74 14.67 -4.04
N SER A 321 2.67 14.24 -4.89
CA SER A 321 2.39 13.83 -6.27
C SER A 321 1.69 12.47 -6.28
N PHE A 322 0.99 12.13 -7.37
CA PHE A 322 0.38 10.83 -7.63
C PHE A 322 1.32 9.65 -7.29
N ALA A 323 2.54 9.65 -7.86
CA ALA A 323 3.52 8.59 -7.64
C ALA A 323 3.90 8.43 -6.16
N ALA A 324 4.14 9.55 -5.46
CA ALA A 324 4.46 9.55 -4.03
C ALA A 324 3.31 8.98 -3.17
N VAL A 325 2.05 9.29 -3.49
CA VAL A 325 0.89 8.75 -2.77
C VAL A 325 0.79 7.24 -2.97
N MET A 326 0.95 6.76 -4.20
CA MET A 326 0.89 5.33 -4.50
C MET A 326 2.02 4.56 -3.80
N LEU A 327 3.25 5.08 -3.79
CA LEU A 327 4.37 4.44 -3.11
C LEU A 327 4.20 4.39 -1.58
N GLU A 328 3.75 5.49 -0.96
CA GLU A 328 3.61 5.56 0.49
C GLU A 328 2.48 4.67 1.02
N ALA A 329 1.43 4.46 0.22
CA ALA A 329 0.29 3.64 0.60
C ALA A 329 0.66 2.18 0.92
N GLU A 330 1.70 1.62 0.29
CA GLU A 330 2.18 0.28 0.63
C GLU A 330 2.65 0.21 2.09
N HIS A 331 3.40 1.22 2.55
CA HIS A 331 3.82 1.33 3.95
C HIS A 331 2.66 1.64 4.91
N ALA A 332 1.72 2.51 4.50
CA ALA A 332 0.59 2.90 5.34
C ALA A 332 -0.47 1.78 5.50
N SER A 333 -0.63 0.90 4.50
CA SER A 333 -1.61 -0.19 4.50
C SER A 333 -1.40 -1.24 5.60
N GLY A 334 -0.16 -1.42 6.06
CA GLY A 334 0.18 -2.34 7.15
C GLY A 334 -0.08 -1.78 8.55
N ALA A 335 -0.31 -0.47 8.69
CA ALA A 335 -0.41 0.19 10.00
C ALA A 335 -1.82 0.12 10.63
N ASP A 336 -2.89 0.10 9.82
CA ASP A 336 -4.28 0.02 10.29
C ASP A 336 -5.19 -0.74 9.30
N VAL A 337 -5.42 -2.03 9.61
CA VAL A 337 -6.23 -2.94 8.77
C VAL A 337 -7.70 -2.51 8.70
N ASN A 338 -8.26 -1.95 9.77
CA ASN A 338 -9.67 -1.53 9.80
C ASN A 338 -9.89 -0.29 8.94
N MET A 339 -8.96 0.66 8.99
CA MET A 339 -8.96 1.83 8.10
C MET A 339 -8.83 1.40 6.64
N THR A 340 -7.93 0.45 6.35
CA THR A 340 -7.74 -0.11 5.01
C THR A 340 -9.02 -0.73 4.46
N ASN A 341 -9.71 -1.56 5.24
CA ASN A 341 -10.98 -2.17 4.84
C ASN A 341 -12.07 -1.13 4.57
N THR A 342 -12.12 -0.06 5.37
CA THR A 342 -13.11 1.03 5.19
C THR A 342 -12.82 1.83 3.91
N ALA A 343 -11.55 2.16 3.66
CA ALA A 343 -11.12 2.85 2.45
C ALA A 343 -11.46 2.03 1.19
N GLN A 344 -11.14 0.72 1.21
CA GLN A 344 -11.47 -0.21 0.14
C GLN A 344 -12.98 -0.28 -0.12
N ARG A 345 -13.80 -0.46 0.93
CA ARG A 345 -15.25 -0.50 0.80
C ARG A 345 -15.80 0.75 0.13
N ASN A 346 -15.38 1.93 0.58
CA ASN A 346 -15.91 3.19 0.07
C ASN A 346 -15.52 3.44 -1.39
N ALA A 347 -14.25 3.18 -1.72
CA ALA A 347 -13.76 3.31 -3.10
C ALA A 347 -14.46 2.33 -4.05
N LEU A 348 -14.74 1.10 -3.59
CA LEU A 348 -15.49 0.12 -4.37
C LEU A 348 -16.95 0.53 -4.58
N ILE A 349 -17.64 1.07 -3.56
CA ILE A 349 -19.01 1.59 -3.73
C ILE A 349 -19.04 2.68 -4.79
N ASP A 350 -18.11 3.64 -4.73
CA ASP A 350 -17.98 4.70 -5.74
C ASP A 350 -17.76 4.12 -7.14
N TRP A 351 -16.85 3.16 -7.26
CA TRP A 351 -16.62 2.45 -8.51
C TRP A 351 -17.84 1.69 -9.01
N GLY A 352 -18.56 1.00 -8.14
CA GLY A 352 -19.77 0.23 -8.48
C GLY A 352 -20.89 1.12 -8.99
N THR A 353 -21.16 2.22 -8.31
CA THR A 353 -22.13 3.22 -8.79
C THR A 353 -21.64 3.83 -10.10
N ALA A 354 -20.37 4.23 -10.17
CA ALA A 354 -19.74 4.80 -11.37
C ALA A 354 -19.58 3.81 -12.55
N ASN A 355 -19.81 2.52 -12.38
CA ASN A 355 -19.78 1.53 -13.47
C ASN A 355 -21.13 0.87 -13.72
N GLY A 356 -22.19 1.36 -13.08
CA GLY A 356 -23.53 0.82 -13.26
C GLY A 356 -23.70 -0.58 -12.67
N LEU A 357 -22.87 -0.96 -11.70
CA LEU A 357 -22.95 -2.23 -10.97
C LEU A 357 -23.76 -2.11 -9.67
N LEU A 358 -23.94 -0.88 -9.17
CA LEU A 358 -24.74 -0.57 -7.99
C LEU A 358 -25.63 0.65 -8.22
N GLU A 359 -26.85 0.58 -7.70
CA GLU A 359 -27.69 1.76 -7.54
C GLU A 359 -27.13 2.65 -6.41
N LYS A 360 -27.28 3.98 -6.55
CA LYS A 360 -26.84 4.94 -5.54
C LYS A 360 -27.81 4.93 -4.36
N LYS A 361 -27.32 4.55 -3.17
CA LYS A 361 -28.11 4.45 -1.93
C LYS A 361 -27.37 5.13 -0.77
N ALA A 362 -28.08 5.39 0.32
CA ALA A 362 -27.43 5.79 1.56
C ALA A 362 -26.51 4.67 2.05
N GLU A 363 -25.37 5.03 2.65
CA GLU A 363 -24.26 4.08 2.85
C GLU A 363 -24.60 2.85 3.72
N HIS A 364 -25.54 2.98 4.64
CA HIS A 364 -26.01 1.89 5.51
C HIS A 364 -27.05 0.97 4.83
N LEU A 365 -27.50 1.31 3.62
CA LEU A 365 -28.50 0.56 2.87
C LEU A 365 -27.88 -0.43 1.86
N TYR A 366 -26.55 -0.40 1.66
CA TYR A 366 -25.87 -1.39 0.82
C TYR A 366 -25.80 -2.73 1.53
N ALA A 367 -26.38 -3.76 0.93
CA ALA A 367 -26.38 -5.11 1.46
C ALA A 367 -25.03 -5.81 1.23
N SER A 368 -24.70 -6.79 2.07
CA SER A 368 -23.37 -7.44 2.01
C SER A 368 -23.19 -8.30 0.75
N ASP A 369 -24.25 -8.87 0.21
CA ASP A 369 -24.27 -9.59 -1.06
C ASP A 369 -24.00 -8.66 -2.25
N GLU A 370 -24.60 -7.45 -2.27
CA GLU A 370 -24.30 -6.42 -3.26
C GLU A 370 -22.79 -6.06 -3.24
N LEU A 371 -22.22 -5.87 -2.04
CA LEU A 371 -20.79 -5.53 -1.89
C LEU A 371 -19.85 -6.70 -2.21
N ASN A 372 -20.23 -7.95 -1.89
CA ASN A 372 -19.43 -9.13 -2.25
C ASN A 372 -19.43 -9.36 -3.77
N ASN A 373 -20.58 -9.20 -4.43
CA ASN A 373 -20.64 -9.24 -5.89
C ASN A 373 -19.77 -8.15 -6.52
N LEU A 374 -19.78 -6.95 -5.94
CA LEU A 374 -18.95 -5.84 -6.41
C LEU A 374 -17.45 -6.14 -6.32
N VAL A 375 -16.98 -6.75 -5.22
CA VAL A 375 -15.59 -7.21 -5.07
C VAL A 375 -15.23 -8.24 -6.14
N THR A 376 -16.12 -9.22 -6.38
CA THR A 376 -15.92 -10.23 -7.43
C THR A 376 -15.79 -9.56 -8.79
N ARG A 377 -16.71 -8.65 -9.15
CA ARG A 377 -16.67 -7.93 -10.44
C ARG A 377 -15.43 -7.06 -10.59
N PHE A 378 -15.01 -6.39 -9.53
CA PHE A 378 -13.78 -5.60 -9.53
C PHE A 378 -12.55 -6.48 -9.73
N SER A 379 -12.48 -7.62 -9.03
CA SER A 379 -11.37 -8.58 -9.13
C SER A 379 -11.30 -9.24 -10.52
N GLU A 380 -12.44 -9.63 -11.09
CA GLU A 380 -12.57 -10.10 -12.47
C GLU A 380 -12.05 -9.04 -13.46
N ARG A 381 -12.46 -7.78 -13.27
CA ARG A 381 -12.03 -6.66 -14.12
C ARG A 381 -10.52 -6.47 -14.08
N GLN A 382 -9.93 -6.44 -12.89
CA GLN A 382 -8.49 -6.31 -12.70
C GLN A 382 -7.73 -7.48 -13.32
N SER A 383 -8.20 -8.72 -13.12
CA SER A 383 -7.54 -9.92 -13.66
C SER A 383 -7.51 -9.93 -15.18
N VAL A 384 -8.61 -9.55 -15.84
CA VAL A 384 -8.69 -9.52 -17.31
C VAL A 384 -7.82 -8.40 -17.88
N MET A 385 -7.78 -7.24 -17.22
CA MET A 385 -6.90 -6.12 -17.61
C MET A 385 -5.42 -6.47 -17.43
N LEU A 386 -5.04 -7.14 -16.34
CA LEU A 386 -3.68 -7.59 -16.12
C LEU A 386 -3.25 -8.60 -17.19
N ALA A 387 -4.09 -9.60 -17.48
CA ALA A 387 -3.82 -10.57 -18.53
C ALA A 387 -3.68 -9.91 -19.93
N ALA A 388 -4.48 -8.89 -20.20
CA ALA A 388 -4.37 -8.11 -21.43
C ALA A 388 -3.07 -7.29 -21.47
N SER A 389 -2.66 -6.67 -20.36
CA SER A 389 -1.36 -5.97 -20.26
C SER A 389 -0.20 -6.94 -20.50
N GLU A 390 -0.21 -8.12 -19.89
CA GLU A 390 0.81 -9.15 -20.11
C GLU A 390 0.87 -9.60 -21.57
N ALA A 391 -0.28 -9.72 -22.24
CA ALA A 391 -0.35 -10.07 -23.65
C ALA A 391 0.20 -8.96 -24.57
N PHE A 392 0.05 -7.68 -24.23
CA PHE A 392 0.71 -6.59 -24.94
C PHE A 392 2.23 -6.65 -24.80
N ASP A 393 2.73 -6.97 -23.61
CA ASP A 393 4.16 -7.08 -23.30
C ASP A 393 4.86 -8.32 -23.89
N LYS A 394 4.08 -9.33 -24.33
CA LYS A 394 4.62 -10.52 -25.01
C LYS A 394 5.21 -10.14 -26.37
N ASP A 395 6.47 -10.49 -26.59
CA ASP A 395 7.11 -10.31 -27.89
C ASP A 395 6.47 -11.28 -28.91
N ILE A 396 6.28 -10.82 -30.15
CA ILE A 396 5.89 -11.72 -31.25
C ILE A 396 7.07 -12.69 -31.47
N PRO A 397 6.84 -14.02 -31.49
CA PRO A 397 7.94 -14.97 -31.59
C PRO A 397 8.68 -14.79 -32.91
N SER A 398 10.01 -14.96 -32.87
CA SER A 398 10.87 -14.91 -34.05
C SER A 398 11.37 -16.31 -34.38
N ARG A 399 11.02 -16.84 -35.56
CA ARG A 399 11.48 -18.16 -36.01
C ARG A 399 13.01 -18.22 -36.07
N LYS A 400 13.67 -17.12 -36.48
CA LYS A 400 15.13 -16.99 -36.49
C LYS A 400 15.71 -17.11 -35.08
N ALA A 401 15.15 -16.39 -34.10
CA ALA A 401 15.63 -16.46 -32.72
C ALA A 401 15.45 -17.87 -32.12
N MET A 402 14.33 -18.52 -32.41
CA MET A 402 14.06 -19.90 -32.00
C MET A 402 15.04 -20.89 -32.64
N ALA A 403 15.31 -20.75 -33.95
CA ALA A 403 16.30 -21.58 -34.65
C ALA A 403 17.71 -21.40 -34.07
N LEU A 404 18.13 -20.16 -33.79
CA LEU A 404 19.42 -19.90 -33.16
C LEU A 404 19.52 -20.52 -31.76
N ALA A 405 18.45 -20.49 -30.97
CA ALA A 405 18.43 -21.11 -29.64
C ALA A 405 18.58 -22.63 -29.72
N GLU A 406 17.82 -23.29 -30.61
CA GLU A 406 17.91 -24.74 -30.84
C GLU A 406 19.30 -25.14 -31.36
N LEU A 407 19.88 -24.36 -32.27
CA LEU A 407 21.22 -24.61 -32.79
C LEU A 407 22.30 -24.53 -31.71
N LYS A 408 22.23 -23.53 -30.81
CA LYS A 408 23.15 -23.44 -29.66
C LYS A 408 23.05 -24.64 -28.75
N GLN A 409 21.84 -25.14 -28.55
CA GLN A 409 21.60 -26.31 -27.72
C GLN A 409 22.15 -27.60 -28.35
N ARG A 410 21.94 -27.81 -29.66
CA ARG A 410 22.42 -29.01 -30.37
C ARG A 410 23.90 -29.00 -30.70
N PHE A 411 24.44 -27.82 -31.02
CA PHE A 411 25.80 -27.67 -31.52
C PHE A 411 26.52 -26.55 -30.75
N PRO A 412 26.79 -26.76 -29.44
CA PRO A 412 27.58 -25.82 -28.68
C PRO A 412 28.98 -25.65 -29.31
N ASP A 413 29.56 -24.45 -29.19
CA ASP A 413 30.87 -24.07 -29.73
C ASP A 413 30.96 -24.06 -31.28
N LYS A 414 29.82 -24.00 -31.98
CA LYS A 414 29.72 -23.92 -33.45
C LYS A 414 29.00 -22.66 -33.93
N GLU A 415 28.77 -21.67 -33.08
CA GLU A 415 27.98 -20.47 -33.35
C GLU A 415 28.50 -19.67 -34.55
N ALA A 416 29.82 -19.62 -34.72
CA ALA A 416 30.45 -18.95 -35.86
C ALA A 416 30.02 -19.55 -37.22
N LEU A 417 29.56 -20.79 -37.24
CA LEU A 417 29.15 -21.51 -38.46
C LEU A 417 27.64 -21.42 -38.72
N PHE A 418 26.85 -20.87 -37.79
CA PHE A 418 25.38 -20.96 -37.86
C PHE A 418 24.81 -20.26 -39.09
N GLU A 419 25.39 -19.13 -39.49
CA GLU A 419 24.96 -18.35 -40.65
C GLU A 419 25.82 -18.63 -41.91
N GLU A 420 26.85 -19.50 -41.83
CA GLU A 420 27.69 -19.82 -42.99
C GLU A 420 26.98 -20.83 -43.93
N PRO A 421 26.78 -20.53 -45.23
CA PRO A 421 26.04 -21.39 -46.15
C PRO A 421 26.87 -22.60 -46.65
N LEU A 422 27.04 -23.60 -45.78
CA LEU A 422 27.93 -24.75 -45.98
C LEU A 422 27.22 -26.09 -46.17
N ILE A 423 25.88 -26.14 -46.10
CA ILE A 423 25.10 -27.38 -46.07
C ILE A 423 24.33 -27.57 -47.37
N ARG A 424 24.36 -28.79 -47.91
CA ARG A 424 23.47 -29.24 -48.99
C ARG A 424 22.40 -30.14 -48.40
N VAL A 425 21.16 -29.91 -48.80
CA VAL A 425 20.00 -30.72 -48.38
C VAL A 425 19.55 -31.61 -49.54
N THR A 426 19.40 -32.90 -49.28
CA THR A 426 18.83 -33.86 -50.23
C THR A 426 17.67 -34.60 -49.59
N HIS A 427 16.50 -34.60 -50.23
CA HIS A 427 15.38 -35.46 -49.84
C HIS A 427 15.55 -36.84 -50.49
N MET A 428 15.51 -37.91 -49.71
CA MET A 428 15.52 -39.28 -50.23
C MET A 428 14.18 -39.97 -49.94
N PRO A 429 13.11 -39.69 -50.70
CA PRO A 429 11.93 -40.55 -50.65
C PRO A 429 12.25 -41.83 -51.45
N GLY A 430 11.97 -42.97 -50.84
CA GLY A 430 12.05 -44.26 -51.53
C GLY A 430 11.26 -44.24 -52.84
N GLY A 431 12.00 -44.27 -53.95
CA GLY A 431 11.50 -44.69 -55.27
C GLY A 431 10.75 -43.67 -56.11
N ASP A 432 11.43 -42.66 -56.69
CA ASP A 432 11.41 -42.37 -58.14
C ASP A 432 12.48 -41.32 -58.50
N ILE A 433 13.36 -41.64 -59.45
CA ILE A 433 14.60 -40.89 -59.75
C ILE A 433 14.31 -39.56 -60.47
N ARG A 434 13.04 -39.29 -60.81
CA ARG A 434 12.61 -38.15 -61.62
C ARG A 434 12.09 -36.94 -60.83
N ARG A 435 12.01 -37.01 -59.50
CA ARG A 435 11.69 -35.86 -58.62
C ARG A 435 12.69 -35.72 -57.48
N ARG A 436 13.94 -35.37 -57.84
CA ARG A 436 14.92 -34.86 -56.87
C ARG A 436 14.45 -33.46 -56.45
N ASN A 437 13.62 -33.35 -55.42
CA ASN A 437 13.39 -32.07 -54.74
C ASN A 437 14.64 -31.76 -53.91
N GLN A 438 15.73 -31.37 -54.57
CA GLN A 438 16.81 -30.66 -53.88
C GLN A 438 16.23 -29.33 -53.43
N VAL A 439 16.38 -28.97 -52.15
CA VAL A 439 16.26 -27.56 -51.76
C VAL A 439 17.42 -26.86 -52.46
N PRO A 440 17.19 -26.03 -53.50
CA PRO A 440 18.27 -25.54 -54.35
C PRO A 440 19.27 -24.73 -53.55
N GLY A 441 20.56 -24.80 -53.91
CA GLY A 441 21.63 -24.01 -53.28
C GLY A 441 22.32 -24.68 -52.09
N VAL A 442 23.23 -23.91 -51.48
CA VAL A 442 23.88 -24.23 -50.20
C VAL A 442 23.24 -23.37 -49.11
N HIS A 443 22.97 -23.98 -47.97
CA HIS A 443 22.19 -23.44 -46.86
C HIS A 443 23.06 -23.34 -45.62
N SER A 444 22.77 -22.38 -44.76
CA SER A 444 23.39 -22.31 -43.44
C SER A 444 22.72 -23.29 -42.46
N LEU A 445 23.35 -23.56 -41.31
CA LEU A 445 22.71 -24.30 -40.22
C LEU A 445 21.42 -23.60 -39.76
N LEU A 446 21.43 -22.27 -39.75
CA LEU A 446 20.28 -21.43 -39.46
C LEU A 446 19.15 -21.62 -40.47
N ASP A 447 19.46 -21.59 -41.77
CA ASP A 447 18.46 -21.85 -42.81
C ASP A 447 17.87 -23.25 -42.65
N VAL A 448 18.71 -24.27 -42.45
CA VAL A 448 18.27 -25.66 -42.25
C VAL A 448 17.33 -25.79 -41.04
N ALA A 449 17.67 -25.16 -39.92
CA ALA A 449 16.83 -25.17 -38.72
C ALA A 449 15.50 -24.42 -38.93
N MET A 450 15.47 -23.35 -39.73
CA MET A 450 14.25 -22.57 -40.02
C MET A 450 13.34 -23.21 -41.08
N MET A 451 13.90 -23.95 -42.04
CA MET A 451 13.18 -24.53 -43.19
C MET A 451 12.39 -25.80 -42.84
N ASP A 452 12.78 -26.51 -41.78
CA ASP A 452 12.12 -27.73 -41.28
C ASP A 452 11.83 -28.74 -42.39
N VAL A 453 12.90 -29.18 -43.05
CA VAL A 453 12.90 -30.00 -44.28
C VAL A 453 12.45 -31.45 -44.07
N GLY A 454 11.81 -31.78 -42.94
CA GLY A 454 11.24 -33.10 -42.64
C GLY A 454 12.27 -34.19 -42.30
N PRO A 455 11.79 -35.38 -41.87
CA PRO A 455 12.63 -36.44 -41.30
C PRO A 455 13.46 -37.19 -42.35
N ASP A 456 13.06 -37.14 -43.61
CA ASP A 456 13.74 -37.81 -44.74
C ASP A 456 14.88 -36.96 -45.34
N ALA A 457 15.21 -35.84 -44.69
CA ALA A 457 16.28 -34.95 -45.11
C ALA A 457 17.65 -35.55 -44.80
N VAL A 458 18.49 -35.63 -45.83
CA VAL A 458 19.90 -36.00 -45.72
C VAL A 458 20.75 -34.77 -46.01
N TYR A 459 21.53 -34.37 -45.02
CA TYR A 459 22.47 -33.26 -45.06
C TYR A 459 23.85 -33.72 -45.51
N GLY A 460 24.53 -32.88 -46.28
CA GLY A 460 25.94 -33.05 -46.65
C GLY A 460 26.68 -31.72 -46.62
N SER A 461 27.96 -31.74 -46.24
CA SER A 461 28.84 -30.58 -46.31
C SER A 461 30.21 -31.00 -46.84
N ARG A 462 30.91 -30.07 -47.49
CA ARG A 462 32.33 -30.22 -47.85
C ARG A 462 33.26 -29.68 -46.77
N ASP A 463 32.71 -28.98 -45.78
CA ASP A 463 33.46 -28.40 -44.67
C ASP A 463 33.43 -29.36 -43.49
N SER A 464 34.60 -29.82 -43.04
CA SER A 464 34.73 -30.77 -41.93
C SER A 464 34.32 -30.18 -40.57
N ARG A 465 34.14 -28.86 -40.47
CA ARG A 465 33.67 -28.19 -39.24
C ARG A 465 32.16 -28.41 -39.02
N ILE A 466 31.40 -28.76 -40.05
CA ILE A 466 29.96 -29.04 -39.97
C ILE A 466 29.73 -30.48 -39.47
N PRO A 467 28.98 -30.69 -38.38
CA PRO A 467 28.75 -32.02 -37.80
C PRO A 467 27.66 -32.80 -38.57
N VAL A 468 27.93 -33.17 -39.82
CA VAL A 468 26.98 -33.84 -40.73
C VAL A 468 26.40 -35.13 -40.13
N GLY A 469 27.21 -35.92 -39.42
CA GLY A 469 26.74 -37.15 -38.78
C GLY A 469 25.67 -36.89 -37.70
N ALA A 470 25.87 -35.84 -36.88
CA ALA A 470 24.91 -35.45 -35.85
C ALA A 470 23.65 -34.81 -36.46
N LEU A 471 23.80 -34.01 -37.52
CA LEU A 471 22.67 -33.46 -38.29
C LEU A 471 21.79 -34.57 -38.88
N ASN A 472 22.39 -35.61 -39.48
CA ASN A 472 21.62 -36.70 -40.07
C ASN A 472 21.04 -37.69 -39.05
N ALA A 473 21.61 -37.78 -37.85
CA ALA A 473 21.06 -38.59 -36.75
C ALA A 473 19.77 -37.99 -36.16
N ASN A 474 19.60 -36.67 -36.28
CA ASN A 474 18.40 -35.96 -35.85
C ASN A 474 18.09 -34.83 -36.86
N PRO A 475 17.47 -35.17 -38.00
CA PRO A 475 17.38 -34.24 -39.11
C PRO A 475 16.35 -33.13 -38.96
N GLU A 476 15.37 -33.30 -38.09
CA GLU A 476 14.35 -32.28 -37.80
C GLU A 476 14.77 -31.41 -36.63
N PHE A 477 14.49 -30.12 -36.71
CA PHE A 477 14.72 -29.18 -35.62
C PHE A 477 13.41 -28.82 -34.88
N GLY A 478 12.24 -29.03 -35.49
CA GLY A 478 10.93 -28.74 -34.90
C GLY A 478 10.62 -27.25 -34.73
N VAL A 479 11.51 -26.37 -35.22
CA VAL A 479 11.42 -24.91 -35.04
C VAL A 479 10.23 -24.34 -35.80
N ALA A 480 9.93 -24.81 -37.01
CA ALA A 480 8.82 -24.26 -37.78
C ALA A 480 7.47 -24.62 -37.14
N THR A 481 7.26 -25.88 -36.73
CA THR A 481 6.03 -26.28 -36.01
C THR A 481 5.89 -25.51 -34.68
N ALA A 482 6.96 -25.40 -33.89
CA ALA A 482 6.93 -24.66 -32.63
C ALA A 482 6.63 -23.16 -32.87
N PHE A 483 7.25 -22.55 -33.88
CA PHE A 483 7.00 -21.17 -34.27
C PHE A 483 5.54 -20.95 -34.67
N GLU A 484 4.97 -21.81 -35.53
CA GLU A 484 3.59 -21.67 -35.99
C GLU A 484 2.60 -21.75 -34.82
N SER A 485 2.84 -22.66 -33.87
CA SER A 485 2.03 -22.78 -32.66
C SER A 485 2.15 -21.54 -31.75
N GLN A 486 3.37 -21.12 -31.43
CA GLN A 486 3.61 -19.95 -30.57
C GLN A 486 3.11 -18.66 -31.21
N PHE A 487 3.33 -18.47 -32.51
CA PHE A 487 2.89 -17.28 -33.24
C PHE A 487 1.37 -17.18 -33.22
N LYS A 488 0.67 -18.27 -33.54
CA LYS A 488 -0.80 -18.30 -33.48
C LYS A 488 -1.31 -17.97 -32.09
N GLN A 489 -0.73 -18.58 -31.06
CA GLN A 489 -1.12 -18.33 -29.67
C GLN A 489 -0.92 -16.85 -29.28
N VAL A 490 0.26 -16.29 -29.54
CA VAL A 490 0.57 -14.89 -29.16
C VAL A 490 -0.33 -13.89 -29.92
N ILE A 491 -0.62 -14.14 -31.20
CA ILE A 491 -1.54 -13.29 -31.96
C ILE A 491 -2.96 -13.34 -31.40
N GLU A 492 -3.48 -14.52 -31.05
CA GLU A 492 -4.81 -14.65 -30.42
C GLU A 492 -4.86 -13.98 -29.04
N GLU A 493 -3.81 -14.13 -28.23
CA GLU A 493 -3.70 -13.44 -26.94
C GLU A 493 -3.70 -11.91 -27.12
N LYS A 494 -2.97 -11.39 -28.11
CA LYS A 494 -2.95 -9.95 -28.44
C LYS A 494 -4.29 -9.45 -28.95
N LYS A 495 -5.02 -10.20 -29.79
CA LYS A 495 -6.39 -9.84 -30.21
C LYS A 495 -7.34 -9.72 -29.04
N ASN A 496 -7.31 -10.69 -28.12
CA ASN A 496 -8.13 -10.67 -26.91
C ASN A 496 -7.77 -9.47 -26.02
N ALA A 497 -6.48 -9.12 -25.95
CA ALA A 497 -6.01 -7.94 -25.22
C ALA A 497 -6.50 -6.64 -25.85
N VAL A 498 -6.42 -6.50 -27.18
CA VAL A 498 -6.97 -5.35 -27.93
C VAL A 498 -8.46 -5.21 -27.64
N GLY A 499 -9.23 -6.29 -27.77
CA GLY A 499 -10.67 -6.27 -27.50
C GLY A 499 -10.98 -5.84 -26.06
N THR A 500 -10.23 -6.37 -25.08
CA THR A 500 -10.32 -5.97 -23.67
C THR A 500 -10.02 -4.48 -23.48
N TYR A 501 -9.02 -3.97 -24.17
CA TYR A 501 -8.62 -2.57 -24.09
C TYR A 501 -9.67 -1.62 -24.65
N ILE A 502 -10.26 -1.93 -25.80
CA ILE A 502 -11.35 -1.12 -26.35
C ILE A 502 -12.58 -1.11 -25.44
N LYS A 503 -12.96 -2.26 -24.86
CA LYS A 503 -14.02 -2.33 -23.85
C LYS A 503 -13.71 -1.46 -22.64
N HIS A 504 -12.45 -1.47 -22.20
CA HIS A 504 -11.99 -0.60 -21.12
C HIS A 504 -12.18 0.87 -21.51
N LEU A 505 -11.62 1.33 -22.64
CA LEU A 505 -11.73 2.71 -23.09
C LEU A 505 -13.20 3.18 -23.19
N ILE A 506 -14.08 2.37 -23.78
CA ILE A 506 -15.51 2.69 -23.87
C ILE A 506 -16.12 2.79 -22.47
N SER A 507 -15.79 1.87 -21.55
CA SER A 507 -16.32 1.92 -20.17
C SER A 507 -15.86 3.13 -19.36
N GLN A 508 -14.76 3.79 -19.75
CA GLN A 508 -14.24 4.98 -19.09
C GLN A 508 -14.85 6.30 -19.62
N LEU A 509 -15.68 6.24 -20.67
CA LEU A 509 -16.27 7.44 -21.24
C LEU A 509 -17.29 8.11 -20.30
N PRO A 510 -17.54 9.41 -20.47
CA PRO A 510 -18.65 10.11 -19.83
C PRO A 510 -19.97 9.38 -20.05
N ALA A 511 -20.91 9.54 -19.11
CA ALA A 511 -22.13 8.74 -19.08
C ALA A 511 -22.96 8.82 -20.39
N ASP A 512 -23.08 9.99 -21.01
CA ASP A 512 -23.83 10.14 -22.26
C ASP A 512 -23.12 9.52 -23.47
N ASP A 513 -21.79 9.58 -23.51
CA ASP A 513 -21.00 8.96 -24.58
C ASP A 513 -21.08 7.43 -24.49
N ARG A 514 -21.00 6.84 -23.29
CA ARG A 514 -21.22 5.39 -23.11
C ARG A 514 -22.57 4.94 -23.62
N LYS A 515 -23.63 5.70 -23.32
CA LYS A 515 -24.97 5.38 -23.83
C LYS A 515 -25.02 5.47 -25.37
N ASN A 516 -24.22 6.31 -26.01
CA ASN A 516 -24.09 6.30 -27.47
C ASN A 516 -23.56 4.92 -27.92
N PHE A 517 -22.46 4.41 -27.35
CA PHE A 517 -21.92 3.10 -27.70
C PHE A 517 -22.83 1.92 -27.30
N GLU A 518 -23.56 2.01 -26.20
CA GLU A 518 -24.45 0.95 -25.71
C GLU A 518 -25.79 0.85 -26.45
N TYR A 519 -26.30 1.96 -26.97
CA TYR A 519 -27.69 2.03 -27.46
C TYR A 519 -27.83 2.65 -28.84
N GLY A 520 -26.89 3.48 -29.29
CA GLY A 520 -26.99 4.16 -30.58
C GLY A 520 -26.74 3.26 -31.78
N ASN A 521 -27.26 3.64 -32.94
CA ASN A 521 -26.93 3.07 -34.24
C ASN A 521 -25.47 3.42 -34.60
N VAL A 522 -24.62 2.41 -34.86
CA VAL A 522 -23.17 2.56 -35.03
C VAL A 522 -22.74 2.25 -36.46
N SER A 523 -22.01 3.18 -37.09
CA SER A 523 -21.35 3.00 -38.38
C SER A 523 -19.85 3.24 -38.28
N PHE A 524 -19.04 2.43 -38.97
CA PHE A 524 -17.58 2.52 -38.91
C PHE A 524 -16.96 3.03 -40.21
N TYR A 525 -15.85 3.76 -40.07
CA TYR A 525 -15.08 4.27 -41.20
C TYR A 525 -13.58 4.11 -40.97
N GLN A 526 -12.83 3.92 -42.06
CA GLN A 526 -11.39 3.70 -42.08
C GLN A 526 -10.70 4.68 -42.99
N ASN A 527 -9.55 5.20 -42.55
CA ASN A 527 -8.70 6.05 -43.37
C ASN A 527 -7.66 5.21 -44.10
N HIS A 528 -7.63 5.35 -45.42
CA HIS A 528 -6.65 4.75 -46.32
C HIS A 528 -5.85 5.85 -47.01
N ALA A 529 -4.61 5.57 -47.37
CA ALA A 529 -3.85 6.46 -48.22
C ALA A 529 -3.02 5.69 -49.25
N HIS A 530 -2.85 6.24 -50.44
CA HIS A 530 -1.96 5.67 -51.47
C HIS A 530 -1.17 6.76 -52.18
N LYS A 531 0.05 6.41 -52.59
CA LYS A 531 0.95 7.25 -53.38
C LYS A 531 0.78 6.94 -54.86
N LEU A 532 0.63 7.98 -55.68
CA LEU A 532 0.58 7.90 -57.14
C LEU A 532 1.99 7.97 -57.73
N GLY A 533 2.32 7.00 -58.59
CA GLY A 533 3.57 6.96 -59.36
C GLY A 533 3.62 7.99 -60.49
N LEU A 534 4.84 8.24 -61.01
CA LEU A 534 5.12 9.19 -62.09
C LEU A 534 5.11 8.54 -63.50
N GLY A 535 4.76 7.26 -63.61
CA GLY A 535 4.80 6.48 -64.86
C GLY A 535 3.53 6.58 -65.74
N LEU A 536 3.64 6.17 -67.02
CA LEU A 536 2.57 6.17 -68.03
C LEU A 536 1.36 5.26 -67.68
N PHE A 537 1.57 4.26 -66.82
CA PHE A 537 0.54 3.49 -66.16
C PHE A 537 0.59 3.91 -64.68
N SER A 538 -0.50 4.44 -64.16
CA SER A 538 -0.56 5.04 -62.83
C SER A 538 -0.40 3.99 -61.73
N ASP A 539 0.83 3.59 -61.45
CA ASP A 539 1.16 2.67 -60.37
C ASP A 539 0.74 3.31 -59.03
N LYS A 540 -0.05 2.56 -58.25
CA LYS A 540 -0.47 2.96 -56.91
C LYS A 540 0.35 2.18 -55.89
N THR A 541 0.95 2.89 -54.94
CA THR A 541 1.58 2.28 -53.76
C THR A 541 0.71 2.58 -52.55
N GLU A 542 0.05 1.57 -52.00
CA GLU A 542 -0.70 1.70 -50.75
C GLU A 542 0.25 2.14 -49.62
N LEU A 543 -0.17 3.13 -48.84
CA LEU A 543 0.47 3.54 -47.59
C LEU A 543 -0.17 2.77 -46.43
N PRO A 544 0.46 2.74 -45.23
CA PRO A 544 -0.15 2.15 -44.06
C PRO A 544 -1.56 2.71 -43.84
N LYS A 545 -2.49 1.82 -43.52
CA LYS A 545 -3.84 2.17 -43.10
C LYS A 545 -3.75 3.00 -41.81
N GLY A 546 -4.61 4.01 -41.66
CA GLY A 546 -4.72 4.75 -40.41
C GLY A 546 -5.05 3.79 -39.25
N GLU A 547 -4.41 4.01 -38.11
CA GLU A 547 -4.52 3.15 -36.92
C GLU A 547 -5.80 3.45 -36.14
N GLU A 548 -6.43 4.59 -36.42
CA GLU A 548 -7.65 5.03 -35.78
C GLU A 548 -8.90 4.46 -36.48
N LEU A 549 -9.85 3.99 -35.68
CA LEU A 549 -11.17 3.62 -36.15
C LEU A 549 -12.14 4.79 -35.92
N LEU A 550 -12.73 5.30 -37.00
CA LEU A 550 -13.73 6.34 -36.91
C LEU A 550 -15.10 5.70 -36.71
N VAL A 551 -15.85 6.19 -35.74
CA VAL A 551 -17.16 5.66 -35.35
C VAL A 551 -18.17 6.78 -35.41
N ARG A 552 -19.24 6.61 -36.18
CA ARG A 552 -20.39 7.52 -36.18
C ARG A 552 -21.54 6.84 -35.46
N ILE A 553 -22.11 7.52 -34.48
CA ILE A 553 -23.19 6.99 -33.66
C ILE A 553 -24.39 7.92 -33.70
N GLU A 554 -25.57 7.40 -34.01
CA GLU A 554 -26.84 8.11 -33.93
C GLU A 554 -27.69 7.54 -32.78
N ARG A 555 -28.09 8.40 -31.84
CA ARG A 555 -28.97 8.04 -30.72
C ARG A 555 -29.96 9.17 -30.45
N GLY A 556 -31.25 8.86 -30.41
CA GLY A 556 -32.31 9.85 -30.15
C GLY A 556 -32.32 10.99 -31.17
N GLY A 557 -31.93 10.73 -32.43
CA GLY A 557 -31.80 11.74 -33.48
C GLY A 557 -30.56 12.65 -33.39
N VAL A 558 -29.68 12.43 -32.40
CA VAL A 558 -28.40 13.15 -32.27
C VAL A 558 -27.28 12.27 -32.82
N THR A 559 -26.57 12.78 -33.83
CA THR A 559 -25.38 12.12 -34.37
C THR A 559 -24.11 12.65 -33.69
N THR A 560 -23.28 11.76 -33.18
CA THR A 560 -21.94 12.08 -32.66
C THR A 560 -20.91 11.21 -33.38
N ALA A 561 -19.80 11.81 -33.79
CA ALA A 561 -18.67 11.07 -34.36
C ALA A 561 -17.54 10.98 -33.34
N TYR A 562 -16.85 9.85 -33.36
CA TYR A 562 -15.73 9.53 -32.49
C TYR A 562 -14.55 9.00 -33.30
N GLU A 563 -13.36 9.22 -32.77
CA GLU A 563 -12.14 8.55 -33.15
C GLU A 563 -11.74 7.63 -31.99
N ILE A 564 -11.53 6.34 -32.28
CA ILE A 564 -10.89 5.39 -31.35
C ILE A 564 -9.41 5.35 -31.69
N ASP A 565 -8.58 5.95 -30.82
CA ASP A 565 -7.14 6.02 -30.94
C ASP A 565 -6.51 5.07 -29.91
N PHE A 566 -6.12 3.88 -30.39
CA PHE A 566 -5.56 2.82 -29.56
C PHE A 566 -4.22 3.24 -28.92
N ASN A 567 -3.41 4.02 -29.63
CA ASN A 567 -2.06 4.36 -29.21
C ASN A 567 -2.02 5.50 -28.20
N ALA A 568 -2.89 6.49 -28.36
CA ALA A 568 -3.09 7.48 -27.32
C ALA A 568 -3.96 6.97 -26.15
N GLY A 569 -4.53 5.77 -26.27
CA GLY A 569 -5.38 5.19 -25.24
C GLY A 569 -6.64 6.01 -24.98
N ALA A 570 -7.25 6.56 -26.02
CA ALA A 570 -8.34 7.51 -25.89
C ALA A 570 -9.42 7.34 -26.96
N ILE A 571 -10.66 7.65 -26.60
CA ILE A 571 -11.76 7.83 -27.55
C ILE A 571 -12.16 9.30 -27.48
N ARG A 572 -12.13 9.99 -28.63
CA ARG A 572 -12.36 11.44 -28.71
C ARG A 572 -13.53 11.73 -29.61
N SER A 573 -14.36 12.70 -29.23
CA SER A 573 -15.36 13.24 -30.15
C SER A 573 -14.67 14.03 -31.26
N ILE A 574 -15.12 13.83 -32.50
CA ILE A 574 -14.60 14.49 -33.69
C ILE A 574 -15.73 15.14 -34.49
N PRO A 575 -15.43 16.12 -35.35
CA PRO A 575 -16.42 16.66 -36.28
C PRO A 575 -17.02 15.56 -37.18
N GLN A 576 -18.35 15.53 -37.32
CA GLN A 576 -19.07 14.49 -38.08
C GLN A 576 -18.55 14.28 -39.51
N TRP A 577 -18.05 15.34 -40.15
CA TRP A 577 -17.54 15.28 -41.53
C TRP A 577 -16.27 14.43 -41.69
N GLN A 578 -15.60 14.09 -40.59
CA GLN A 578 -14.44 13.19 -40.61
C GLN A 578 -14.86 11.71 -40.64
N ALA A 579 -16.01 11.36 -40.05
CA ALA A 579 -16.55 9.99 -40.04
C ALA A 579 -17.62 9.79 -41.13
N GLN A 580 -17.24 10.06 -42.38
CA GLN A 580 -18.07 9.82 -43.56
C GLN A 580 -17.21 9.57 -44.80
N PRO A 581 -17.74 8.94 -45.86
CA PRO A 581 -16.97 8.65 -47.06
C PRO A 581 -16.47 9.93 -47.72
N GLY A 582 -15.18 9.98 -48.05
CA GLY A 582 -14.55 11.16 -48.62
C GLY A 582 -13.19 10.84 -49.22
N SER A 583 -12.71 11.71 -50.11
CA SER A 583 -11.34 11.62 -50.63
C SER A 583 -10.71 13.01 -50.69
N SER A 584 -9.42 13.07 -50.40
CA SER A 584 -8.61 14.27 -50.56
C SER A 584 -7.27 13.91 -51.20
N ARG A 585 -6.62 14.88 -51.84
CA ARG A 585 -5.33 14.67 -52.50
C ARG A 585 -4.38 15.79 -52.12
N LYS A 586 -3.19 15.43 -51.65
CA LYS A 586 -2.07 16.34 -51.40
C LYS A 586 -0.85 15.86 -52.17
N ALA A 587 -0.45 16.62 -53.18
CA ALA A 587 0.60 16.24 -54.13
C ALA A 587 0.31 14.86 -54.78
N ASN A 588 1.16 13.87 -54.53
CA ASN A 588 1.01 12.50 -55.02
C ASN A 588 0.43 11.53 -53.98
N ILE A 589 -0.09 12.00 -52.85
CA ILE A 589 -0.79 11.18 -51.86
C ILE A 589 -2.28 11.45 -51.97
N VAL A 590 -3.06 10.38 -52.13
CA VAL A 590 -4.52 10.39 -52.08
C VAL A 590 -4.92 9.73 -50.76
N SER A 591 -5.70 10.43 -49.94
CA SER A 591 -6.26 9.93 -48.68
C SER A 591 -7.76 9.74 -48.84
N GLU A 592 -8.27 8.58 -48.47
CA GLU A 592 -9.67 8.17 -48.64
C GLU A 592 -10.23 7.66 -47.32
N THR A 593 -11.38 8.20 -46.90
CA THR A 593 -12.18 7.64 -45.80
C THR A 593 -13.23 6.71 -46.41
N LYS A 594 -13.24 5.44 -46.00
CA LYS A 594 -14.12 4.38 -46.54
C LYS A 594 -15.01 3.83 -45.44
N VAL A 595 -16.21 3.38 -45.82
CA VAL A 595 -17.07 2.60 -44.91
C VAL A 595 -16.37 1.29 -44.57
N PHE A 596 -16.39 0.93 -43.29
CA PHE A 596 -15.95 -0.37 -42.80
C PHE A 596 -17.14 -1.14 -42.25
N THR A 597 -17.29 -2.38 -42.70
CA THR A 597 -18.35 -3.27 -42.25
C THR A 597 -17.71 -4.46 -41.56
N PRO A 598 -17.82 -4.59 -40.22
CA PRO A 598 -17.33 -5.76 -39.51
C PRO A 598 -18.00 -7.05 -40.01
N SER A 599 -17.23 -8.13 -39.95
CA SER A 599 -17.63 -9.49 -40.35
C SER A 599 -18.77 -10.08 -39.51
N ALA A 600 -18.97 -9.59 -38.28
CA ALA A 600 -20.02 -10.04 -37.37
C ALA A 600 -20.72 -8.85 -36.66
N GLY A 601 -21.95 -9.07 -36.18
CA GLY A 601 -22.65 -8.12 -35.32
C GLY A 601 -23.27 -6.89 -36.00
N GLN A 602 -23.02 -6.68 -37.30
CA GLN A 602 -23.46 -5.49 -38.05
C GLN A 602 -24.96 -5.18 -37.89
N THR A 603 -25.84 -6.17 -38.05
CA THR A 603 -27.30 -5.98 -37.93
C THR A 603 -27.73 -5.50 -36.55
N THR A 604 -27.00 -5.91 -35.50
CA THR A 604 -27.24 -5.46 -34.14
C THR A 604 -26.78 -4.02 -33.97
N LEU A 605 -25.59 -3.67 -34.50
CA LEU A 605 -24.98 -2.35 -34.41
C LEU A 605 -25.72 -1.28 -35.24
N ASP A 606 -26.32 -1.65 -36.37
CA ASP A 606 -27.05 -0.74 -37.27
C ASP A 606 -28.45 -0.34 -36.76
N THR A 607 -28.86 -0.85 -35.61
CA THR A 607 -30.16 -0.57 -35.01
C THR A 607 -29.97 0.11 -33.66
N GLU A 608 -30.61 1.27 -33.47
CA GLU A 608 -30.72 1.92 -32.17
C GLU A 608 -31.57 1.05 -31.23
N GLN A 609 -31.13 0.88 -29.98
CA GLN A 609 -31.82 0.10 -28.96
C GLN A 609 -32.36 1.01 -27.86
N THR A 610 -33.54 0.67 -27.34
CA THR A 610 -34.07 1.35 -26.15
C THR A 610 -33.33 0.85 -24.90
N PRO A 611 -32.85 1.73 -24.01
CA PRO A 611 -32.28 1.31 -22.73
C PRO A 611 -33.27 0.45 -21.94
N PRO A 612 -32.82 -0.65 -21.30
CA PRO A 612 -33.69 -1.50 -20.48
C PRO A 612 -34.03 -0.81 -19.14
N GLY A 613 -34.93 0.18 -19.18
CA GLY A 613 -35.36 0.96 -18.00
C GLY A 613 -34.23 1.74 -17.31
N ASP A 614 -34.48 2.22 -16.08
CA ASP A 614 -33.52 2.99 -15.27
C ASP A 614 -32.48 2.10 -14.53
N SER A 615 -32.38 0.82 -14.87
CA SER A 615 -31.47 -0.08 -14.16
C SER A 615 -30.00 0.17 -14.56
N PRO A 616 -29.07 0.26 -13.60
CA PRO A 616 -27.65 0.39 -13.88
C PRO A 616 -27.13 -0.74 -14.81
N SER A 617 -26.38 -0.39 -15.87
CA SER A 617 -25.76 -1.33 -16.82
C SER A 617 -24.23 -1.27 -16.78
N ASP A 618 -23.57 -2.44 -16.74
CA ASP A 618 -22.11 -2.56 -16.85
C ASP A 618 -21.67 -2.49 -18.33
N THR A 619 -21.23 -1.29 -18.75
CA THR A 619 -20.77 -1.01 -20.13
C THR A 619 -19.73 -1.99 -20.63
N PHE A 620 -18.78 -2.36 -19.79
CA PHE A 620 -17.68 -3.24 -20.20
C PHE A 620 -18.13 -4.67 -20.42
N ALA A 621 -19.15 -5.12 -19.68
CA ALA A 621 -19.76 -6.44 -19.88
C ALA A 621 -20.83 -6.43 -20.99
N SER A 622 -21.12 -5.28 -21.60
CA SER A 622 -22.14 -5.15 -22.65
C SER A 622 -21.77 -5.99 -23.88
N PRO A 623 -22.67 -6.90 -24.33
CA PRO A 623 -22.49 -7.63 -25.58
C PRO A 623 -22.34 -6.71 -26.80
N ARG A 624 -23.01 -5.56 -26.80
CA ARG A 624 -22.90 -4.58 -27.90
C ARG A 624 -21.52 -3.93 -27.94
N VAL A 625 -20.97 -3.60 -26.77
CA VAL A 625 -19.61 -3.06 -26.66
C VAL A 625 -18.58 -4.11 -27.06
N GLN A 626 -18.82 -5.40 -26.79
CA GLN A 626 -18.00 -6.49 -27.33
C GLN A 626 -17.97 -6.47 -28.86
N LEU A 627 -19.12 -6.31 -29.54
CA LEU A 627 -19.15 -6.24 -31.02
C LEU A 627 -18.35 -5.06 -31.58
N ILE A 628 -18.37 -3.91 -30.89
CA ILE A 628 -17.56 -2.74 -31.28
C ILE A 628 -16.06 -3.03 -31.09
N ALA A 629 -15.70 -3.69 -29.99
CA ALA A 629 -14.33 -4.10 -29.74
C ALA A 629 -13.83 -5.14 -30.77
N ASP A 630 -14.68 -6.09 -31.15
CA ASP A 630 -14.39 -7.08 -32.20
C ASP A 630 -14.21 -6.40 -33.56
N ALA A 631 -15.04 -5.39 -33.88
CA ALA A 631 -14.86 -4.57 -35.08
C ALA A 631 -13.51 -3.82 -35.08
N PHE A 632 -13.05 -3.36 -33.91
CA PHE A 632 -11.72 -2.74 -33.79
C PHE A 632 -10.57 -3.75 -33.95
N VAL A 633 -10.71 -4.97 -33.40
CA VAL A 633 -9.75 -6.06 -33.62
C VAL A 633 -9.65 -6.41 -35.11
N GLU A 634 -10.78 -6.51 -35.81
CA GLU A 634 -10.82 -6.70 -37.26
C GLU A 634 -10.22 -5.53 -38.04
N HIS A 635 -10.43 -4.29 -37.55
CA HIS A 635 -9.82 -3.09 -38.12
C HIS A 635 -8.29 -3.14 -38.07
N ILE A 636 -7.69 -3.52 -36.93
CA ILE A 636 -6.24 -3.65 -36.82
C ILE A 636 -5.71 -4.78 -37.71
N ASN A 637 -6.48 -5.85 -37.91
CA ASN A 637 -6.12 -6.97 -38.77
C ASN A 637 -4.76 -7.63 -38.41
N LEU A 638 -4.62 -8.05 -37.14
CA LEU A 638 -3.43 -8.79 -36.66
C LEU A 638 -3.17 -10.12 -37.38
N ASP A 639 -4.14 -10.59 -38.19
CA ASP A 639 -4.01 -11.77 -39.05
C ASP A 639 -3.33 -11.50 -40.39
N ASP A 640 -2.90 -10.25 -40.66
CA ASP A 640 -2.24 -9.92 -41.91
C ASP A 640 -1.06 -10.88 -42.17
N PRO A 641 -1.09 -11.64 -43.29
CA PRO A 641 -0.01 -12.56 -43.65
C PRO A 641 1.37 -11.90 -43.65
N ALA A 642 1.44 -10.58 -43.87
CA ALA A 642 2.66 -9.78 -43.82
C ALA A 642 3.31 -9.79 -42.43
N ILE A 643 2.53 -9.72 -41.34
CA ILE A 643 3.02 -9.79 -39.95
C ILE A 643 3.70 -11.14 -39.69
N LYS A 644 3.02 -12.22 -40.12
CA LYS A 644 3.56 -13.59 -40.01
C LYS A 644 4.81 -13.77 -40.87
N GLN A 645 4.83 -13.20 -42.07
CA GLN A 645 5.99 -13.27 -42.96
C GLN A 645 7.21 -12.57 -42.34
N GLN A 646 7.01 -11.44 -41.66
CA GLN A 646 8.09 -10.78 -40.92
C GLN A 646 8.59 -11.61 -39.73
N ALA A 647 7.68 -12.14 -38.90
CA ALA A 647 8.02 -12.96 -37.74
C ALA A 647 8.75 -14.28 -38.11
N ARG A 648 8.50 -14.80 -39.31
CA ARG A 648 9.21 -15.96 -39.87
C ARG A 648 10.71 -15.70 -40.11
N GLY A 649 11.15 -14.45 -40.23
CA GLY A 649 12.51 -14.10 -40.65
C GLY A 649 12.76 -14.50 -42.10
N LEU A 650 13.38 -13.60 -42.87
CA LEU A 650 13.66 -13.83 -44.29
C LEU A 650 14.77 -14.89 -44.44
N THR A 651 14.53 -15.89 -45.28
CA THR A 651 15.61 -16.74 -45.81
C THR A 651 16.34 -16.01 -46.94
N THR A 652 17.49 -16.52 -47.39
CA THR A 652 18.24 -15.94 -48.52
C THR A 652 17.38 -15.73 -49.79
N ASP A 653 16.33 -16.53 -49.99
CA ASP A 653 15.39 -16.44 -51.12
C ASP A 653 14.33 -15.32 -50.95
N ASP A 654 13.97 -14.96 -49.71
CA ASP A 654 12.94 -13.96 -49.40
C ASP A 654 13.46 -12.52 -49.42
N ASN A 655 14.77 -12.32 -49.23
CA ASN A 655 15.46 -11.02 -49.23
C ASN A 655 15.37 -10.24 -50.55
N ILE A 656 14.85 -10.86 -51.62
CA ILE A 656 14.74 -10.26 -52.95
C ILE A 656 13.49 -9.34 -53.08
N ARG A 657 12.59 -9.28 -52.08
CA ARG A 657 11.34 -8.48 -52.12
C ARG A 657 11.19 -7.52 -50.92
N ASN A 658 11.59 -6.25 -51.10
CA ASN A 658 11.57 -5.16 -50.10
C ASN A 658 10.17 -4.77 -49.54
N ARG A 659 9.60 -5.54 -48.60
CA ARG A 659 8.37 -5.18 -47.85
C ARG A 659 8.54 -5.02 -46.33
N SER A 660 9.77 -5.13 -45.81
CA SER A 660 10.07 -5.31 -44.36
C SER A 660 9.80 -4.08 -43.48
N ASP A 661 10.24 -2.88 -43.90
CA ASP A 661 10.30 -1.71 -43.01
C ASP A 661 8.92 -1.13 -42.65
N MET A 662 7.89 -1.37 -43.47
CA MET A 662 6.53 -0.88 -43.21
C MET A 662 5.79 -1.68 -42.15
N ILE A 663 6.05 -3.00 -42.05
CA ILE A 663 5.35 -3.90 -41.12
C ILE A 663 6.01 -3.81 -39.73
N GLU A 664 7.32 -3.59 -39.67
CA GLU A 664 8.05 -3.37 -38.42
C GLU A 664 7.51 -2.17 -37.64
N ASN A 665 7.30 -1.03 -38.31
CA ASN A 665 6.74 0.15 -37.67
C ASN A 665 5.31 -0.09 -37.20
N PHE A 666 4.46 -0.72 -38.02
CA PHE A 666 3.09 -1.10 -37.64
C PHE A 666 3.03 -1.99 -36.39
N LEU A 667 3.92 -2.99 -36.27
CA LEU A 667 3.97 -3.86 -35.08
C LEU A 667 4.55 -3.16 -33.84
N LEU A 668 5.50 -2.24 -34.03
CA LEU A 668 6.02 -1.38 -32.96
C LEU A 668 4.99 -0.34 -32.49
N ASP A 669 4.09 0.06 -33.38
CA ASP A 669 2.96 0.96 -33.12
C ASP A 669 1.77 0.24 -32.50
N LEU A 670 1.78 -1.09 -32.33
CA LEU A 670 0.71 -1.85 -31.66
C LEU A 670 0.95 -2.06 -30.15
N VAL A 671 1.95 -1.39 -29.56
CA VAL A 671 2.28 -1.47 -28.14
C VAL A 671 1.73 -0.23 -27.43
N PRO A 672 0.65 -0.36 -26.63
CA PRO A 672 0.17 0.71 -25.77
C PRO A 672 1.31 1.25 -24.89
N LEU A 673 1.36 2.58 -24.68
CA LEU A 673 2.38 3.27 -23.85
C LEU A 673 3.82 3.27 -24.40
N ARG A 674 4.02 3.20 -25.73
CA ARG A 674 5.33 3.46 -26.37
C ARG A 674 6.00 4.76 -25.89
N SER A 675 5.23 5.76 -25.44
CA SER A 675 5.72 7.00 -24.82
C SER A 675 6.65 6.74 -23.64
N ALA A 676 6.33 5.79 -22.75
CA ALA A 676 7.11 5.46 -21.55
C ALA A 676 8.55 5.05 -21.91
N ILE A 677 8.66 4.14 -22.89
CA ILE A 677 9.93 3.60 -23.40
C ILE A 677 10.73 4.72 -24.07
N ASN A 678 10.07 5.62 -24.79
CA ASN A 678 10.70 6.78 -25.41
C ASN A 678 11.14 7.84 -24.37
N HIS A 679 10.38 8.06 -23.30
CA HIS A 679 10.74 8.95 -22.20
C HIS A 679 11.99 8.45 -21.47
N PHE A 680 12.09 7.15 -21.17
CA PHE A 680 13.31 6.57 -20.62
C PHE A 680 14.50 6.62 -21.59
N ARG A 681 14.26 6.37 -22.88
CA ARG A 681 15.30 6.44 -23.93
C ARG A 681 15.84 7.85 -24.14
N ASN A 682 15.01 8.87 -23.92
CA ASN A 682 15.35 10.28 -24.11
C ASN A 682 15.85 10.98 -22.82
N GLY A 683 15.92 10.29 -21.69
CA GLY A 683 16.41 10.85 -20.41
C GLY A 683 15.36 11.60 -19.58
N ASN A 684 14.08 11.52 -19.96
CA ASN A 684 12.95 12.11 -19.25
C ASN A 684 12.46 11.13 -18.16
N ILE A 685 13.21 11.05 -17.07
CA ILE A 685 13.04 10.04 -16.02
C ILE A 685 11.73 10.23 -15.25
N ALA A 686 11.27 11.47 -15.04
CA ALA A 686 10.05 11.77 -14.29
C ALA A 686 8.79 11.35 -15.06
N GLU A 687 8.71 11.69 -16.35
CA GLU A 687 7.63 11.27 -17.23
C GLU A 687 7.67 9.75 -17.48
N GLY A 688 8.87 9.17 -17.63
CA GLY A 688 9.04 7.72 -17.74
C GLY A 688 8.56 6.96 -16.49
N LEU A 689 8.79 7.49 -15.29
CA LEU A 689 8.35 6.86 -14.04
C LEU A 689 6.82 6.87 -13.87
N ILE A 690 6.16 7.94 -14.30
CA ILE A 690 4.69 8.04 -14.28
C ILE A 690 4.09 7.01 -15.25
N ASP A 691 4.63 6.94 -16.46
CA ASP A 691 4.19 5.96 -17.47
C ASP A 691 4.60 4.51 -17.14
N LEU A 692 5.61 4.29 -16.28
CA LEU A 692 5.95 2.96 -15.74
C LEU A 692 5.01 2.57 -14.59
N SER A 693 4.55 3.56 -13.81
CA SER A 693 3.69 3.34 -12.66
C SER A 693 2.27 2.96 -13.03
N LEU A 694 1.83 3.24 -14.27
CA LEU A 694 0.51 2.91 -14.79
C LEU A 694 0.64 2.15 -16.11
N ASP A 695 0.10 0.92 -16.18
CA ASP A 695 -0.04 0.24 -17.47
C ASP A 695 -1.17 0.87 -18.33
N ALA A 696 -1.42 0.32 -19.52
CA ALA A 696 -2.45 0.84 -20.43
C ALA A 696 -3.85 0.89 -19.80
N PHE A 697 -4.09 0.09 -18.76
CA PHE A 697 -5.35 0.01 -18.01
C PHE A 697 -5.33 0.81 -16.70
N GLY A 698 -4.24 1.56 -16.44
CA GLY A 698 -4.03 2.29 -15.21
C GLY A 698 -3.79 1.40 -13.99
N ILE A 699 -3.35 0.15 -14.19
CA ILE A 699 -2.95 -0.74 -13.09
C ILE A 699 -1.61 -0.26 -12.55
N VAL A 700 -1.57 -0.02 -11.24
CA VAL A 700 -0.34 0.39 -10.56
C VAL A 700 0.57 -0.81 -10.36
N THR A 701 1.68 -0.85 -11.11
CA THR A 701 2.76 -1.80 -10.85
C THR A 701 3.73 -1.14 -9.88
N ALA A 702 3.94 -1.74 -8.71
CA ALA A 702 4.88 -1.23 -7.72
C ALA A 702 6.28 -1.12 -8.34
N GLY A 703 6.65 0.10 -8.73
CA GLY A 703 7.96 0.43 -9.27
C GLY A 703 9.00 0.26 -8.18
N VAL A 704 9.85 -0.75 -8.35
CA VAL A 704 11.08 -0.96 -7.59
C VAL A 704 11.84 0.38 -7.48
N GLY A 705 12.23 0.73 -6.26
CA GLY A 705 12.85 2.00 -5.90
C GLY A 705 13.96 2.47 -6.85
N ALA A 706 13.95 3.76 -7.15
CA ALA A 706 15.00 4.42 -7.92
C ALA A 706 16.27 4.57 -7.07
N ALA A 707 17.19 3.61 -7.19
CA ALA A 707 18.65 3.83 -7.28
C ALA A 707 19.38 2.47 -7.38
N GLY A 708 19.65 2.02 -8.60
CA GLY A 708 20.66 0.98 -8.84
C GLY A 708 20.20 -0.22 -9.68
N LYS A 709 20.13 -0.03 -11.00
CA LYS A 709 20.61 -0.93 -12.07
C LYS A 709 19.97 -0.52 -13.39
N VAL A 710 20.58 0.48 -14.03
CA VAL A 710 20.45 0.68 -15.47
C VAL A 710 21.06 -0.55 -16.15
N VAL A 711 20.24 -1.41 -16.75
CA VAL A 711 20.75 -2.48 -17.62
C VAL A 711 21.08 -1.84 -18.96
N LYS A 712 22.38 -1.82 -19.27
CA LYS A 712 22.95 -1.51 -20.58
C LYS A 712 22.21 -2.27 -21.68
N ILE A 713 21.52 -1.56 -22.56
CA ILE A 713 21.19 -2.05 -23.89
C ILE A 713 22.35 -1.65 -24.79
N ALA A 714 23.29 -2.58 -25.01
CA ALA A 714 24.14 -2.61 -26.20
C ALA A 714 24.80 -3.99 -26.30
N GLY A 715 24.40 -4.77 -27.31
CA GLY A 715 25.18 -5.90 -27.84
C GLY A 715 24.90 -7.27 -27.22
N THR A 716 24.20 -8.11 -28.00
CA THR A 716 24.32 -9.57 -28.08
C THR A 716 24.09 -10.43 -26.83
N THR A 717 23.12 -11.34 -26.97
CA THR A 717 22.96 -12.65 -26.29
C THR A 717 22.58 -12.64 -24.82
N VAL A 718 21.27 -12.69 -24.57
CA VAL A 718 20.67 -13.17 -23.32
C VAL A 718 19.72 -14.33 -23.69
N SER A 719 19.92 -15.48 -23.05
CA SER A 719 19.05 -16.66 -23.13
C SER A 719 17.61 -16.31 -22.75
N ALA A 720 16.64 -16.96 -23.40
CA ALA A 720 15.20 -16.75 -23.26
C ALA A 720 14.59 -17.11 -21.87
N ALA A 721 15.22 -16.76 -20.75
CA ALA A 721 14.78 -17.14 -19.40
C ALA A 721 14.79 -16.04 -18.33
N THR A 722 15.03 -14.75 -18.64
CA THR A 722 15.00 -13.69 -17.61
C THR A 722 14.41 -12.37 -18.11
N LYS A 723 13.16 -12.35 -18.60
CA LYS A 723 12.33 -11.15 -18.39
C LYS A 723 11.86 -11.21 -16.94
N VAL A 724 12.56 -10.43 -16.12
CA VAL A 724 12.40 -10.23 -14.69
C VAL A 724 10.92 -10.13 -14.31
N ALA A 725 10.54 -10.91 -13.29
CA ALA A 725 9.22 -10.91 -12.70
C ALA A 725 8.78 -9.48 -12.34
N ARG A 726 7.77 -8.96 -13.04
CA ARG A 726 6.85 -8.01 -12.42
C ARG A 726 5.99 -8.82 -11.44
N SER A 727 6.51 -9.10 -10.25
CA SER A 727 5.67 -9.52 -9.14
C SER A 727 4.83 -8.31 -8.72
N ALA A 728 3.78 -8.04 -9.50
CA ALA A 728 2.87 -6.93 -9.30
C ALA A 728 2.07 -7.16 -8.02
N LYS A 729 2.49 -6.54 -6.91
CA LYS A 729 1.54 -6.20 -5.86
C LYS A 729 0.77 -4.98 -6.34
N VAL A 730 -0.37 -5.22 -6.97
CA VAL A 730 -1.37 -4.16 -7.17
C VAL A 730 -1.83 -3.75 -5.78
N ILE A 731 -1.71 -2.46 -5.47
CA ILE A 731 -2.32 -1.85 -4.27
C ILE A 731 -3.83 -2.11 -4.37
N GLY A 732 -4.31 -3.17 -3.72
CA GLY A 732 -5.68 -3.68 -3.87
C GLY A 732 -5.82 -5.21 -3.96
N MET A 733 -4.76 -5.96 -4.33
CA MET A 733 -4.81 -7.43 -4.40
C MET A 733 -4.50 -8.14 -3.08
N ALA A 734 -4.06 -7.41 -2.04
CA ALA A 734 -3.96 -7.97 -0.70
C ALA A 734 -5.37 -8.12 -0.10
N THR A 735 -6.07 -9.17 -0.55
CA THR A 735 -7.28 -9.77 0.05
C THR A 735 -8.34 -8.76 0.48
N PHE A 736 -9.25 -8.39 -0.43
CA PHE A 736 -10.57 -7.92 -0.03
C PHE A 736 -11.21 -9.01 0.83
N GLY A 737 -11.20 -8.84 2.16
CA GLY A 737 -11.87 -9.77 3.07
C GLY A 737 -13.35 -9.81 2.72
N ALA A 738 -13.92 -10.99 2.50
CA ALA A 738 -15.35 -11.15 2.25
C ALA A 738 -16.16 -10.33 3.27
N PHE A 739 -17.02 -9.43 2.78
CA PHE A 739 -17.89 -8.63 3.65
C PHE A 739 -18.86 -9.59 4.32
N ASN A 740 -18.54 -10.02 5.56
CA ASN A 740 -19.31 -11.04 6.27
C ASN A 740 -20.52 -10.41 6.99
N PRO A 741 -21.77 -10.75 6.61
CA PRO A 741 -22.99 -10.06 7.05
C PRO A 741 -23.40 -10.24 8.53
N LEU A 742 -22.73 -11.08 9.32
CA LEU A 742 -23.14 -11.35 10.73
C LEU A 742 -22.44 -10.47 11.79
N SER A 743 -21.76 -9.40 11.39
CA SER A 743 -21.21 -8.39 12.31
C SER A 743 -22.01 -7.08 12.36
N GLY A 744 -23.14 -7.00 11.65
CA GLY A 744 -23.78 -5.72 11.32
C GLY A 744 -25.30 -5.63 11.42
N ALA A 745 -26.00 -6.62 11.98
CA ALA A 745 -27.45 -6.54 12.20
C ALA A 745 -27.74 -6.48 13.72
N GLY A 746 -27.83 -5.27 14.26
CA GLY A 746 -28.09 -5.06 15.70
C GLY A 746 -28.71 -3.72 16.08
N ASP A 747 -28.27 -2.60 15.52
CA ASP A 747 -28.71 -1.26 15.97
C ASP A 747 -29.46 -0.47 14.89
N LEU A 748 -30.54 -1.07 14.38
CA LEU A 748 -31.49 -0.37 13.52
C LEU A 748 -32.87 -0.34 14.20
N ALA A 749 -33.00 0.51 15.21
CA ALA A 749 -34.30 0.96 15.71
C ALA A 749 -34.19 2.27 16.54
N VAL A 750 -34.68 3.35 15.92
CA VAL A 750 -35.37 4.51 16.52
C VAL A 750 -34.52 5.61 17.21
N GLY A 751 -34.27 6.70 16.47
CA GLY A 751 -34.16 8.06 17.03
C GLY A 751 -32.91 8.88 16.70
N GLY A 752 -32.90 9.61 15.57
CA GLY A 752 -31.96 10.74 15.33
C GLY A 752 -30.82 10.48 14.33
N ALA A 753 -31.11 10.68 13.05
CA ALA A 753 -30.24 10.38 11.89
C ALA A 753 -29.01 11.32 11.69
N ARG A 754 -28.11 11.47 12.67
CA ARG A 754 -27.01 12.48 12.58
C ARG A 754 -25.56 12.01 12.46
N LEU A 755 -25.26 10.73 12.39
CA LEU A 755 -23.90 10.27 12.04
C LEU A 755 -24.02 9.01 11.19
N ALA A 756 -23.79 9.11 9.87
CA ALA A 756 -23.77 7.97 8.97
C ALA A 756 -22.84 6.88 9.53
N GLY A 757 -23.28 5.62 9.56
CA GLY A 757 -22.76 4.53 10.41
C GLY A 757 -21.26 4.19 10.40
N GLY A 758 -20.44 4.85 9.56
CA GLY A 758 -18.98 4.85 9.66
C GLY A 758 -18.41 5.89 10.65
N GLY A 759 -19.09 7.02 10.85
CA GLY A 759 -18.62 8.13 11.69
C GLY A 759 -18.52 7.77 13.17
N LEU A 760 -19.54 7.13 13.74
CA LEU A 760 -19.49 6.67 15.15
C LEU A 760 -18.44 5.58 15.38
N LYS A 761 -18.27 4.65 14.43
CA LYS A 761 -17.21 3.62 14.49
C LYS A 761 -15.82 4.25 14.42
N PHE A 762 -15.63 5.23 13.54
CA PHE A 762 -14.38 5.99 13.42
C PHE A 762 -14.07 6.78 14.69
N LEU A 763 -15.07 7.46 15.27
CA LEU A 763 -14.92 8.19 16.53
C LEU A 763 -14.61 7.25 17.71
N GLY A 764 -15.27 6.09 17.78
CA GLY A 764 -14.95 5.07 18.77
C GLY A 764 -13.53 4.51 18.62
N ALA A 765 -13.09 4.23 17.38
CA ALA A 765 -11.75 3.75 17.09
C ALA A 765 -10.67 4.80 17.40
N LYS A 766 -10.88 6.08 17.00
CA LYS A 766 -9.96 7.20 17.32
C LYS A 766 -9.90 7.49 18.81
N GLY A 767 -11.04 7.45 19.51
CA GLY A 767 -11.12 7.57 20.96
C GLY A 767 -10.32 6.48 21.68
N ALA A 768 -10.52 5.22 21.28
CA ALA A 768 -9.78 4.09 21.81
C ALA A 768 -8.27 4.15 21.46
N GLN A 769 -7.91 4.56 20.24
CA GLN A 769 -6.51 4.77 19.85
C GLN A 769 -5.83 5.85 20.71
N GLY A 770 -6.51 6.97 20.96
CA GLY A 770 -5.99 8.04 21.84
C GLY A 770 -5.79 7.57 23.28
N VAL A 771 -6.75 6.82 23.83
CA VAL A 771 -6.62 6.20 25.16
C VAL A 771 -5.49 5.16 25.19
N ASN A 772 -5.35 4.34 24.15
CA ASN A 772 -4.28 3.34 24.05
C ASN A 772 -2.90 3.97 23.90
N ALA A 773 -2.78 5.08 23.17
CA ALA A 773 -1.55 5.85 23.08
C ALA A 773 -1.12 6.35 24.47
N LEU A 774 -2.06 6.93 25.25
CA LEU A 774 -1.78 7.39 26.61
C LEU A 774 -1.48 6.26 27.59
N ARG A 775 -2.12 5.11 27.41
CA ARG A 775 -1.87 3.87 28.16
C ARG A 775 -0.49 3.27 27.83
N GLY A 776 -0.04 3.45 26.59
CA GLY A 776 1.17 2.84 26.05
C GLY A 776 1.01 1.31 25.87
N ALA A 777 1.73 0.73 24.92
CA ALA A 777 1.68 -0.71 24.62
C ALA A 777 2.02 -1.60 25.83
N SER A 778 2.79 -1.07 26.79
CA SER A 778 3.17 -1.75 28.04
C SER A 778 2.15 -1.64 29.17
N GLY A 779 1.06 -0.88 28.99
CA GLY A 779 0.11 -0.58 30.06
C GLY A 779 0.67 0.29 31.19
N ARG A 780 1.87 0.87 31.02
CA ARG A 780 2.56 1.67 32.04
C ARG A 780 2.11 3.13 32.11
N TYR A 781 1.29 3.57 31.14
CA TYR A 781 0.75 4.92 31.05
C TYR A 781 1.82 6.02 31.01
N ASP A 782 2.97 5.76 30.40
CA ASP A 782 4.11 6.69 30.44
C ASP A 782 3.78 8.01 29.73
N LEU A 783 3.00 7.99 28.64
CA LEU A 783 2.51 9.19 27.97
C LEU A 783 1.45 9.94 28.81
N LEU A 784 0.53 9.23 29.48
CA LEU A 784 -0.42 9.87 30.40
C LEU A 784 0.28 10.54 31.60
N LYS A 785 1.34 9.92 32.12
CA LYS A 785 2.20 10.48 33.18
C LYS A 785 2.98 11.70 32.69
N ALA A 786 3.55 11.62 31.49
CA ALA A 786 4.23 12.76 30.87
C ALA A 786 3.26 13.94 30.65
N ALA A 787 2.06 13.65 30.13
CA ALA A 787 1.01 14.64 29.95
C ALA A 787 0.61 15.30 31.27
N SER A 788 0.52 14.55 32.37
CA SER A 788 0.16 15.12 33.68
C SER A 788 1.25 15.96 34.32
N ASN A 789 2.52 15.78 33.94
CA ASN A 789 3.58 16.68 34.37
C ASN A 789 3.46 18.07 33.74
N GLU A 790 2.98 18.15 32.51
CA GLU A 790 2.83 19.41 31.76
C GLU A 790 1.46 20.07 32.00
N HIS A 791 0.39 19.27 31.98
CA HIS A 791 -0.99 19.77 31.99
C HIS A 791 -1.67 19.69 33.35
N GLY A 792 -1.01 19.10 34.35
CA GLY A 792 -1.48 19.01 35.74
C GLY A 792 -2.22 17.70 36.03
N VAL A 793 -3.54 17.68 35.78
CA VAL A 793 -4.37 16.48 35.95
C VAL A 793 -4.91 16.08 34.59
N VAL A 794 -4.59 14.85 34.18
CA VAL A 794 -5.01 14.27 32.90
C VAL A 794 -5.64 12.92 33.18
N ALA A 795 -6.73 12.61 32.50
CA ALA A 795 -7.46 11.36 32.69
C ALA A 795 -7.86 10.75 31.35
N THR A 796 -7.90 9.42 31.30
CA THR A 796 -8.70 8.68 30.31
C THR A 796 -10.07 8.39 30.91
N GLY A 797 -11.10 8.30 30.09
CA GLY A 797 -12.48 8.10 30.56
C GLY A 797 -13.45 8.03 29.40
N THR A 798 -14.74 8.04 29.71
CA THR A 798 -15.80 8.07 28.69
C THR A 798 -16.47 9.42 28.63
N VAL A 799 -16.80 9.88 27.42
CA VAL A 799 -17.62 11.07 27.17
C VAL A 799 -18.89 10.67 26.43
N LYS A 800 -20.02 11.27 26.82
CA LYS A 800 -21.32 11.01 26.20
C LYS A 800 -21.53 11.93 25.00
N ILE A 801 -21.80 11.36 23.83
CA ILE A 801 -22.13 12.08 22.60
C ILE A 801 -23.45 11.54 22.05
N GLY A 802 -24.50 12.34 22.13
CA GLY A 802 -25.86 11.87 21.86
C GLY A 802 -26.26 10.76 22.84
N GLU A 803 -26.69 9.61 22.32
CA GLU A 803 -27.03 8.43 23.12
C GLU A 803 -25.85 7.49 23.40
N HIS A 804 -24.70 7.71 22.76
CA HIS A 804 -23.54 6.81 22.85
C HIS A 804 -22.46 7.34 23.80
N SER A 805 -21.69 6.43 24.40
CA SER A 805 -20.49 6.75 25.18
C SER A 805 -19.26 6.36 24.39
N ILE A 806 -18.30 7.26 24.25
CA ILE A 806 -17.02 7.00 23.58
C ILE A 806 -15.85 7.16 24.56
N ASP A 807 -14.82 6.35 24.38
CA ASP A 807 -13.57 6.50 25.11
C ASP A 807 -12.82 7.75 24.65
N GLY A 808 -12.18 8.44 25.60
CA GLY A 808 -11.40 9.63 25.31
C GLY A 808 -10.47 9.99 26.46
N ALA A 809 -9.71 11.07 26.25
CA ALA A 809 -8.87 11.65 27.27
C ALA A 809 -9.27 13.10 27.54
N ALA A 810 -9.02 13.56 28.75
CA ALA A 810 -9.34 14.92 29.16
C ALA A 810 -8.32 15.47 30.17
N VAL A 811 -8.16 16.79 30.19
CA VAL A 811 -7.40 17.52 31.21
C VAL A 811 -8.36 18.28 32.12
N LEU A 812 -8.05 18.33 33.41
CA LEU A 812 -8.83 19.13 34.37
C LEU A 812 -8.19 20.52 34.50
N LYS A 813 -8.91 21.56 34.07
CA LYS A 813 -8.51 22.97 34.21
C LYS A 813 -9.66 23.76 34.80
N ASN A 814 -9.39 24.57 35.82
CA ASN A 814 -10.39 25.43 36.47
C ASN A 814 -11.68 24.70 36.92
N GLY A 815 -11.56 23.43 37.35
CA GLY A 815 -12.68 22.61 37.79
C GLY A 815 -13.54 22.00 36.67
N GLN A 816 -13.13 22.16 35.40
CA GLN A 816 -13.82 21.61 34.23
C GLN A 816 -12.89 20.68 33.44
N TRP A 817 -13.48 19.63 32.85
CA TRP A 817 -12.76 18.71 31.96
C TRP A 817 -12.77 19.23 30.54
N TYR A 818 -11.61 19.24 29.88
CA TYR A 818 -11.45 19.59 28.48
C TYR A 818 -10.84 18.40 27.74
N ALA A 819 -11.27 18.13 26.52
CA ALA A 819 -10.75 17.00 25.76
C ALA A 819 -9.23 17.12 25.54
N PHE A 820 -8.55 15.98 25.43
CA PHE A 820 -7.10 15.89 25.28
C PHE A 820 -6.73 15.04 24.07
N ASP A 821 -5.98 15.63 23.15
CA ASP A 821 -5.41 14.97 21.97
C ASP A 821 -4.07 14.34 22.38
N ALA A 822 -4.07 13.00 22.48
CA ALA A 822 -2.93 12.21 22.89
C ALA A 822 -1.77 12.23 21.88
N GLU A 823 -2.07 12.41 20.60
CA GLU A 823 -1.09 12.40 19.52
C GLU A 823 -0.34 13.74 19.50
N LYS A 824 -1.09 14.82 19.65
CA LYS A 824 -0.55 16.18 19.67
C LYS A 824 -0.18 16.69 21.07
N MET A 825 -0.40 15.87 22.11
CA MET A 825 -0.18 16.17 23.53
C MET A 825 -0.78 17.50 23.98
N ARG A 826 -2.00 17.81 23.52
CA ARG A 826 -2.64 19.12 23.74
C ARG A 826 -4.11 19.00 24.11
N ALA A 827 -4.61 19.91 24.93
CA ALA A 827 -6.04 20.03 25.21
C ALA A 827 -6.77 20.78 24.09
N TYR A 828 -8.06 20.53 23.91
CA TYR A 828 -8.89 21.19 22.89
C TYR A 828 -10.38 21.26 23.30
N GLY A 829 -11.14 22.06 22.55
CA GLY A 829 -12.59 22.16 22.70
C GLY A 829 -13.05 22.94 23.94
N GLY A 830 -14.37 23.02 24.09
CA GLY A 830 -15.02 23.57 25.27
C GLY A 830 -15.13 22.53 26.41
N PRO A 831 -15.70 22.92 27.56
CA PRO A 831 -15.90 22.02 28.69
C PRO A 831 -16.74 20.79 28.32
N LEU A 832 -16.20 19.60 28.59
CA LEU A 832 -16.89 18.33 28.38
C LEU A 832 -18.05 18.18 29.37
N GLN A 833 -19.23 17.87 28.83
CA GLN A 833 -20.42 17.55 29.63
C GLN A 833 -20.43 16.05 29.93
N GLY A 834 -20.46 15.68 31.20
CA GLY A 834 -20.62 14.28 31.62
C GLY A 834 -19.42 13.36 31.35
N PHE A 835 -18.20 13.90 31.25
CA PHE A 835 -16.99 13.08 31.18
C PHE A 835 -16.80 12.28 32.49
N ALA A 836 -16.70 10.96 32.37
CA ALA A 836 -16.50 10.04 33.48
C ALA A 836 -15.05 9.49 33.45
N PRO A 837 -14.14 10.00 34.30
CA PRO A 837 -12.75 9.54 34.29
C PRO A 837 -12.63 8.10 34.82
N THR A 838 -11.83 7.28 34.13
CA THR A 838 -11.52 5.89 34.49
C THR A 838 -10.10 5.73 35.03
N THR A 839 -9.10 6.31 34.36
CA THR A 839 -7.70 6.32 34.83
C THR A 839 -7.21 7.75 34.91
N VAL A 840 -6.74 8.17 36.08
CA VAL A 840 -6.27 9.54 36.32
C VAL A 840 -4.78 9.55 36.59
N SER A 841 -4.07 10.49 35.97
CA SER A 841 -2.70 10.83 36.31
C SER A 841 -2.59 12.26 36.81
N ALA A 842 -1.78 12.44 37.86
CA ALA A 842 -1.36 13.73 38.37
C ALA A 842 0.12 13.66 38.78
N LYS A 843 0.91 14.67 38.40
CA LYS A 843 2.35 14.75 38.71
C LYS A 843 3.14 13.49 38.34
N GLY A 844 2.84 12.89 37.19
CA GLY A 844 3.55 11.71 36.69
C GLY A 844 3.23 10.40 37.42
N GLN A 845 2.23 10.37 38.29
CA GLN A 845 1.78 9.16 38.98
C GLN A 845 0.40 8.73 38.47
N ILE A 846 0.18 7.41 38.38
CA ILE A 846 -1.09 6.82 37.96
C ILE A 846 -1.87 6.40 39.19
N ASN A 847 -3.16 6.69 39.15
CA ASN A 847 -4.07 6.30 40.20
C ASN A 847 -5.27 5.59 39.56
N GLN A 848 -5.36 4.28 39.79
CA GLN A 848 -6.40 3.42 39.22
C GLN A 848 -7.73 3.48 40.00
N SER A 849 -7.82 4.28 41.07
CA SER A 849 -9.09 4.56 41.73
C SER A 849 -9.07 5.95 42.37
N PHE A 850 -9.68 6.91 41.67
CA PHE A 850 -9.80 8.31 42.12
C PHE A 850 -10.48 8.42 43.50
N THR A 851 -11.45 7.55 43.80
CA THR A 851 -12.14 7.50 45.10
C THR A 851 -11.23 6.96 46.21
N ASP A 852 -10.45 5.90 45.95
CA ASP A 852 -9.59 5.27 46.97
C ASP A 852 -8.42 6.16 47.40
N TRP A 853 -7.83 6.90 46.47
CA TRP A 853 -6.76 7.86 46.78
C TRP A 853 -7.27 9.09 47.54
N LEU A 854 -8.47 9.59 47.23
CA LEU A 854 -9.06 10.73 47.94
C LEU A 854 -9.36 10.35 49.40
N TYR A 855 -9.81 9.12 49.66
CA TYR A 855 -10.03 8.58 51.01
C TYR A 855 -8.71 8.23 51.74
N LYS A 856 -7.72 7.62 51.08
CA LYS A 856 -6.42 7.27 51.69
C LYS A 856 -5.55 8.48 52.00
N LYS A 857 -5.64 9.55 51.20
CA LYS A 857 -4.98 10.84 51.47
C LYS A 857 -5.60 11.58 52.67
N LEU A 858 -6.83 11.26 53.03
CA LEU A 858 -7.49 11.73 54.27
C LEU A 858 -7.20 10.83 55.48
N ALA A 859 -6.68 9.61 55.28
CA ALA A 859 -6.52 8.59 56.33
C ALA A 859 -5.08 8.14 56.64
N GLY A 860 -4.07 8.51 55.84
CA GLY A 860 -2.67 8.52 56.28
C GLY A 860 -1.88 7.21 56.31
N GLU A 861 -2.26 6.14 55.59
CA GLU A 861 -1.51 4.87 55.60
C GLU A 861 -1.39 4.23 54.20
N ILE A 862 -0.17 3.91 53.74
CA ILE A 862 0.07 2.93 52.65
C ILE A 862 1.39 2.16 52.88
N GLN A 863 1.30 0.83 52.84
CA GLN A 863 2.37 -0.09 52.44
C GLN A 863 1.92 -0.88 51.19
N SER A 864 2.86 -1.15 50.27
CA SER A 864 2.64 -1.85 48.99
C SER A 864 2.81 -3.38 49.10
N PRO A 865 2.13 -4.21 48.29
CA PRO A 865 2.49 -5.62 48.14
C PRO A 865 3.53 -5.83 47.02
N GLU A 866 4.49 -6.72 47.29
CA GLU A 866 5.58 -7.15 46.40
C GLU A 866 5.16 -8.29 45.44
N GLY A 867 5.69 -8.26 44.21
CA GLY A 867 5.70 -9.36 43.24
C GLY A 867 6.11 -8.89 41.83
N PRO A 868 7.01 -9.57 41.09
CA PRO A 868 7.57 -9.03 39.85
C PRO A 868 6.70 -9.32 38.61
N PRO A 869 6.52 -8.36 37.69
CA PRO A 869 5.82 -8.57 36.42
C PRO A 869 6.74 -9.25 35.37
N THR A 870 6.18 -10.17 34.56
CA THR A 870 6.84 -10.82 33.41
C THR A 870 6.34 -10.26 32.07
N VAL A 871 7.26 -10.17 31.08
CA VAL A 871 7.17 -9.33 29.87
C VAL A 871 6.25 -9.89 28.76
N LEU A 872 5.71 -11.11 28.90
CA LEU A 872 4.82 -11.73 27.89
C LEU A 872 3.55 -12.39 28.46
N GLY A 873 3.22 -12.17 29.74
CA GLY A 873 2.07 -12.86 30.34
C GLY A 873 2.26 -14.39 30.45
N GLN A 874 3.50 -14.86 30.62
CA GLN A 874 3.85 -16.28 30.77
C GLN A 874 3.43 -16.91 32.10
N TYR A 875 2.45 -16.32 32.78
CA TYR A 875 1.82 -16.94 33.94
C TYR A 875 0.39 -17.33 33.56
N ALA A 876 0.21 -18.58 33.13
CA ALA A 876 -1.09 -19.22 33.19
C ALA A 876 -1.25 -19.79 34.61
N PRO A 877 -2.25 -19.36 35.40
CA PRO A 877 -2.51 -19.97 36.69
C PRO A 877 -2.71 -21.48 36.53
N LYS A 878 -2.18 -22.30 37.44
CA LYS A 878 -2.35 -23.77 37.36
C LYS A 878 -3.83 -24.18 37.36
N GLU A 879 -4.65 -23.36 38.01
CA GLU A 879 -6.09 -23.45 38.06
C GLU A 879 -6.74 -23.22 36.68
N PHE A 880 -6.18 -22.36 35.82
CA PHE A 880 -6.62 -22.18 34.43
C PHE A 880 -6.46 -23.49 33.63
N GLU A 881 -5.29 -24.13 33.74
CA GLU A 881 -5.00 -25.39 33.04
C GLU A 881 -5.93 -26.53 33.48
N ASN A 882 -6.18 -26.64 34.79
CA ASN A 882 -7.09 -27.64 35.35
C ASN A 882 -8.52 -27.44 34.85
N GLU A 883 -9.00 -26.21 34.82
CA GLU A 883 -10.34 -25.85 34.37
C GLU A 883 -10.52 -26.02 32.86
N LEU A 884 -9.50 -25.69 32.07
CA LEU A 884 -9.47 -25.97 30.63
C LEU A 884 -9.57 -27.47 30.36
N LYS A 885 -8.77 -28.30 31.03
CA LYS A 885 -8.84 -29.77 30.92
C LYS A 885 -10.19 -30.32 31.36
N ARG A 886 -10.82 -29.72 32.38
CA ARG A 886 -12.14 -30.10 32.87
C ARG A 886 -13.24 -29.79 31.86
N ALA A 887 -13.15 -28.65 31.16
CA ALA A 887 -14.08 -28.25 30.12
C ALA A 887 -13.93 -29.08 28.83
N GLN A 888 -12.73 -29.62 28.57
CA GLN A 888 -12.42 -30.43 27.38
C GLN A 888 -12.62 -31.94 27.55
N ARG A 889 -13.19 -32.42 28.67
CA ARG A 889 -13.47 -33.85 28.87
C ARG A 889 -14.50 -34.39 27.85
N PRO A 890 -14.48 -35.68 27.48
CA PRO A 890 -15.37 -36.23 26.44
C PRO A 890 -16.86 -35.91 26.65
N GLU A 891 -17.32 -35.87 27.90
CA GLU A 891 -18.70 -35.57 28.27
C GLU A 891 -19.08 -34.06 28.19
N LYS A 892 -18.11 -33.16 28.05
CA LYS A 892 -18.30 -31.69 27.98
C LYS A 892 -17.74 -31.05 26.70
N VAL A 893 -16.99 -31.82 25.91
CA VAL A 893 -16.25 -31.31 24.75
C VAL A 893 -17.16 -30.74 23.66
N SER A 894 -18.40 -31.24 23.54
CA SER A 894 -19.38 -30.69 22.60
C SER A 894 -19.73 -29.23 22.94
N ASP A 895 -20.01 -28.95 24.21
CA ASP A 895 -20.36 -27.60 24.68
C ASP A 895 -19.14 -26.67 24.61
N PHE A 896 -17.97 -27.17 25.00
CA PHE A 896 -16.72 -26.43 24.84
C PHE A 896 -16.46 -26.07 23.36
N ASN A 897 -16.63 -27.02 22.44
CA ASN A 897 -16.47 -26.78 21.01
C ASN A 897 -17.54 -25.83 20.47
N ALA A 898 -18.77 -25.87 20.97
CA ALA A 898 -19.84 -24.97 20.58
C ALA A 898 -19.51 -23.52 20.98
N GLY A 899 -19.06 -23.30 22.22
CA GLY A 899 -18.61 -22.00 22.70
C GLY A 899 -17.33 -21.52 22.01
N TYR A 900 -16.38 -22.42 21.78
CA TYR A 900 -15.17 -22.11 21.02
C TYR A 900 -15.49 -21.77 19.55
N ALA A 901 -16.43 -22.45 18.88
CA ALA A 901 -16.78 -22.13 17.51
C ALA A 901 -17.61 -20.84 17.42
N ASN A 902 -18.65 -20.74 18.24
CA ASN A 902 -19.78 -19.81 18.02
C ASN A 902 -20.17 -18.99 19.26
N GLY A 903 -19.46 -19.13 20.37
CA GLY A 903 -19.78 -18.46 21.62
C GLY A 903 -19.61 -16.95 21.57
N ASP A 904 -20.56 -16.25 22.20
CA ASP A 904 -20.54 -14.80 22.35
C ASP A 904 -19.88 -14.45 23.69
N PRO A 905 -18.68 -13.84 23.69
CA PRO A 905 -17.96 -13.58 24.93
C PRO A 905 -18.67 -12.56 25.82
N HIS A 906 -19.52 -11.68 25.28
CA HIS A 906 -20.29 -10.71 26.08
C HIS A 906 -21.37 -11.36 26.94
N LYS A 907 -21.75 -12.60 26.64
CA LYS A 907 -22.67 -13.39 27.45
C LYS A 907 -21.97 -14.16 28.56
N VAL A 908 -20.64 -14.23 28.54
CA VAL A 908 -19.87 -14.91 29.58
C VAL A 908 -19.82 -14.03 30.83
N PRO A 909 -20.35 -14.51 31.98
CA PRO A 909 -20.37 -13.73 33.20
C PRO A 909 -18.96 -13.29 33.66
N GLY A 910 -18.78 -11.98 33.86
CA GLY A 910 -17.52 -11.39 34.28
C GLY A 910 -16.52 -11.11 33.15
N PHE A 911 -16.87 -11.39 31.90
CA PHE A 911 -16.08 -11.00 30.73
C PHE A 911 -16.22 -9.49 30.44
N SER A 912 -15.09 -8.83 30.17
CA SER A 912 -15.02 -7.49 29.59
C SER A 912 -14.18 -7.51 28.32
N SER A 913 -14.56 -6.74 27.30
CA SER A 913 -13.77 -6.60 26.06
C SER A 913 -12.35 -6.09 26.30
N ASP A 914 -12.16 -5.32 27.36
CA ASP A 914 -10.87 -4.75 27.77
C ASP A 914 -10.03 -5.69 28.63
N SER A 915 -10.58 -6.85 29.02
CA SER A 915 -9.88 -7.81 29.87
C SER A 915 -8.55 -8.21 29.22
N THR A 916 -7.49 -8.17 30.02
CA THR A 916 -6.18 -8.68 29.68
C THR A 916 -6.20 -10.20 29.57
N ILE A 917 -5.19 -10.78 28.91
CA ILE A 917 -5.04 -12.24 28.82
C ILE A 917 -5.05 -12.88 30.22
N LEU A 918 -4.37 -12.26 31.18
CA LEU A 918 -4.31 -12.72 32.56
C LEU A 918 -5.67 -12.65 33.27
N GLU A 919 -6.44 -11.58 33.07
CA GLU A 919 -7.78 -11.47 33.67
C GLU A 919 -8.75 -12.50 33.09
N LEU A 920 -8.65 -12.80 31.79
CA LEU A 920 -9.44 -13.87 31.17
C LEU A 920 -9.03 -15.26 31.66
N GLN A 921 -7.72 -15.51 31.81
CA GLN A 921 -7.22 -16.75 32.40
C GLN A 921 -7.68 -16.89 33.86
N MET A 922 -7.56 -15.82 34.65
CA MET A 922 -8.05 -15.78 36.04
C MET A 922 -9.57 -15.97 36.13
N LEU A 923 -10.34 -15.45 35.17
CA LEU A 923 -11.78 -15.63 35.12
C LEU A 923 -12.15 -17.11 34.93
N VAL A 924 -11.46 -17.80 34.03
CA VAL A 924 -11.59 -19.26 33.84
C VAL A 924 -11.09 -20.03 35.06
N SER A 925 -9.99 -19.61 35.70
CA SER A 925 -9.43 -20.24 36.90
C SER A 925 -10.37 -20.29 38.10
N ARG A 926 -11.43 -19.47 38.13
CA ARG A 926 -12.41 -19.47 39.23
C ARG A 926 -13.29 -20.72 39.25
N GLY A 927 -13.34 -21.49 38.15
CA GLY A 927 -13.92 -22.84 38.10
C GLY A 927 -15.45 -22.95 38.20
N TRP A 928 -16.18 -21.85 38.09
CA TRP A 928 -17.67 -21.82 38.11
C TRP A 928 -18.30 -21.66 36.72
N LEU A 929 -17.49 -21.40 35.67
CA LEU A 929 -17.97 -21.26 34.30
C LEU A 929 -18.32 -22.62 33.67
N GLY A 930 -19.36 -22.62 32.82
CA GLY A 930 -19.74 -23.77 32.00
C GLY A 930 -18.73 -24.07 30.90
N ALA A 931 -18.77 -25.28 30.31
CA ALA A 931 -17.81 -25.67 29.27
C ALA A 931 -17.90 -24.78 28.02
N GLU A 932 -19.11 -24.34 27.64
CA GLU A 932 -19.35 -23.39 26.55
C GLU A 932 -18.75 -22.00 26.82
N ASP A 933 -18.95 -21.46 28.02
CA ASP A 933 -18.33 -20.19 28.43
C ASP A 933 -16.80 -20.28 28.43
N VAL A 934 -16.25 -21.38 28.95
CA VAL A 934 -14.80 -21.62 28.95
C VAL A 934 -14.27 -21.72 27.51
N GLY A 935 -14.96 -22.42 26.61
CA GLY A 935 -14.61 -22.47 25.18
C GLY A 935 -14.63 -21.09 24.51
N THR A 936 -15.62 -20.27 24.86
CA THR A 936 -15.77 -18.89 24.39
C THR A 936 -14.61 -18.01 24.85
N LEU A 937 -14.25 -18.06 26.13
CA LEU A 937 -13.13 -17.29 26.69
C LEU A 937 -11.77 -17.75 26.16
N VAL A 938 -11.59 -19.05 25.94
CA VAL A 938 -10.38 -19.64 25.35
C VAL A 938 -10.12 -19.05 23.96
N LYS A 939 -11.14 -18.95 23.11
CA LYS A 939 -11.00 -18.29 21.79
C LYS A 939 -10.64 -16.81 21.89
N GLN A 940 -11.13 -16.10 22.91
CA GLN A 940 -10.75 -14.69 23.12
C GLN A 940 -9.32 -14.55 23.62
N ILE A 941 -8.85 -15.46 24.48
CA ILE A 941 -7.47 -15.53 24.94
C ILE A 941 -6.54 -15.78 23.75
N GLU A 942 -6.87 -16.73 22.87
CA GLU A 942 -6.12 -17.00 21.64
C GLU A 942 -6.05 -15.79 20.72
N ARG A 943 -7.19 -15.15 20.43
CA ARG A 943 -7.23 -13.93 19.59
C ARG A 943 -6.36 -12.81 20.14
N LYS A 944 -6.38 -12.59 21.46
CA LYS A 944 -5.56 -11.57 22.12
C LYS A 944 -4.07 -11.93 22.12
N LYS A 945 -3.72 -13.20 22.34
CA LYS A 945 -2.33 -13.69 22.21
C LYS A 945 -1.80 -13.48 20.78
N VAL A 946 -2.56 -13.90 19.76
CA VAL A 946 -2.18 -13.73 18.34
C VAL A 946 -1.94 -12.26 17.99
N ARG A 947 -2.79 -11.34 18.46
CA ARG A 947 -2.61 -9.90 18.25
C ARG A 947 -1.33 -9.35 18.88
N LEU A 948 -1.07 -9.70 20.14
CA LEU A 948 0.13 -9.27 20.87
C LEU A 948 1.43 -9.72 20.16
N ILE A 949 1.41 -10.93 19.61
CA ILE A 949 2.52 -11.51 18.86
C ILE A 949 2.72 -10.78 17.53
N GLN A 950 1.65 -10.46 16.80
CA GLN A 950 1.72 -9.72 15.54
C GLN A 950 2.31 -8.32 15.74
N GLU A 951 1.92 -7.63 16.82
CA GLU A 951 2.49 -6.33 17.18
C GLU A 951 3.98 -6.42 17.50
N GLY A 952 4.38 -7.44 18.27
CA GLY A 952 5.79 -7.68 18.59
C GLY A 952 6.66 -8.10 17.40
N PHE A 953 6.10 -8.96 16.55
CA PHE A 953 6.76 -9.43 15.33
C PHE A 953 7.09 -8.27 14.40
N THR A 954 6.18 -7.31 14.22
CA THR A 954 6.43 -6.12 13.37
C THR A 954 7.62 -5.29 13.87
N LEU A 955 7.77 -5.15 15.19
CA LEU A 955 8.89 -4.41 15.78
C LEU A 955 10.21 -5.19 15.65
N PHE A 956 10.19 -6.51 15.87
CA PHE A 956 11.32 -7.39 15.65
C PHE A 956 11.76 -7.39 14.17
N GLN A 957 10.81 -7.51 13.25
CA GLN A 957 11.04 -7.45 11.81
C GLN A 957 11.67 -6.12 11.38
N ARG A 958 11.19 -5.00 11.93
CA ARG A 958 11.81 -3.69 11.70
C ARG A 958 13.26 -3.66 12.15
N ASP A 959 13.57 -4.19 13.33
CA ASP A 959 14.94 -4.20 13.87
C ASP A 959 15.89 -5.06 13.03
N ILE A 960 15.42 -6.19 12.48
CA ILE A 960 16.19 -7.08 11.61
C ILE A 960 16.39 -6.48 10.20
N HIS A 961 15.35 -5.92 9.59
CA HIS A 961 15.46 -5.29 8.27
C HIS A 961 16.36 -4.04 8.30
N ALA A 962 16.31 -3.28 9.39
CA ALA A 962 17.15 -2.09 9.57
C ALA A 962 18.66 -2.37 9.54
N VAL A 963 19.06 -3.64 9.67
CA VAL A 963 20.46 -4.07 9.57
C VAL A 963 20.72 -4.96 8.35
N GLY A 964 19.78 -5.02 7.40
CA GLY A 964 19.89 -5.81 6.17
C GLY A 964 19.70 -7.32 6.36
N GLY A 965 19.08 -7.74 7.47
CA GLY A 965 18.70 -9.14 7.67
C GLY A 965 17.35 -9.48 7.05
N THR A 966 17.16 -10.73 6.67
CA THR A 966 15.86 -11.29 6.26
C THR A 966 15.25 -12.08 7.41
N LEU A 967 13.92 -12.19 7.46
CA LEU A 967 13.22 -12.84 8.57
C LEU A 967 12.21 -13.87 8.08
N THR A 968 12.36 -15.11 8.54
CA THR A 968 11.35 -16.17 8.40
C THR A 968 10.48 -16.20 9.66
N PRO A 969 9.19 -15.79 9.59
CA PRO A 969 8.30 -15.80 10.76
C PRO A 969 8.05 -17.21 11.24
N MET A 970 8.21 -17.44 12.54
CA MET A 970 7.74 -18.64 13.22
C MET A 970 7.56 -18.33 14.71
N PRO A 971 6.50 -17.61 15.09
CA PRO A 971 6.24 -17.29 16.49
C PRO A 971 5.66 -18.52 17.22
N GLN A 972 6.38 -19.01 18.23
CA GLN A 972 5.98 -20.17 19.03
C GLN A 972 4.61 -19.99 19.67
N GLU A 973 4.26 -18.76 20.07
CA GLU A 973 2.98 -18.51 20.72
C GLU A 973 1.80 -18.63 19.74
N PHE A 974 2.02 -18.43 18.43
CA PHE A 974 1.02 -18.79 17.42
C PHE A 974 0.84 -20.30 17.37
N TYR A 975 1.93 -21.07 17.29
CA TYR A 975 1.89 -22.53 17.35
C TYR A 975 1.20 -23.03 18.64
N LEU A 976 1.61 -22.53 19.82
CA LEU A 976 1.06 -22.91 21.12
C LEU A 976 -0.40 -22.48 21.29
N SER A 977 -0.83 -21.37 20.69
CA SER A 977 -2.25 -21.00 20.69
C SER A 977 -3.14 -22.06 20.04
N GLN A 978 -2.60 -22.83 19.08
CA GLN A 978 -3.35 -23.88 18.38
C GLN A 978 -3.16 -25.27 19.03
N VAL A 979 -2.00 -25.54 19.64
CA VAL A 979 -1.64 -26.90 20.09
C VAL A 979 -1.56 -27.08 21.62
N ASN A 980 -1.40 -25.99 22.38
CA ASN A 980 -1.26 -26.01 23.84
C ASN A 980 -1.45 -24.62 24.49
N LEU A 981 -2.69 -24.12 24.54
CA LEU A 981 -2.97 -22.75 24.99
C LEU A 981 -2.47 -22.40 26.41
N ALA A 982 -2.38 -23.41 27.28
CA ALA A 982 -1.91 -23.27 28.67
C ALA A 982 -0.38 -23.38 28.81
N SER A 983 0.35 -23.62 27.72
CA SER A 983 1.81 -23.68 27.74
C SER A 983 2.41 -22.33 28.17
N PRO A 984 3.42 -22.32 29.06
CA PRO A 984 4.22 -21.13 29.35
C PRO A 984 5.25 -20.82 28.24
N GLY A 985 5.38 -21.68 27.23
CA GLY A 985 6.36 -21.61 26.14
C GLY A 985 6.99 -22.97 25.88
N GLU A 986 7.44 -23.25 24.64
CA GLU A 986 8.19 -24.47 24.29
C GLU A 986 9.59 -24.14 23.73
N CYS A 987 10.12 -22.95 24.06
CA CYS A 987 11.29 -22.32 23.44
C CYS A 987 12.54 -23.20 23.47
N ALA A 988 12.83 -23.88 24.58
CA ALA A 988 14.02 -24.72 24.73
C ALA A 988 14.02 -25.95 23.81
N GLY A 989 12.86 -26.56 23.56
CA GLY A 989 12.71 -27.71 22.67
C GLY A 989 12.75 -27.25 21.21
N ILE A 990 12.09 -26.12 20.91
CA ILE A 990 12.08 -25.52 19.57
C ILE A 990 13.49 -25.10 19.14
N ALA A 991 14.23 -24.39 19.99
CA ALA A 991 15.58 -23.92 19.69
C ALA A 991 16.56 -25.08 19.46
N ASN A 992 16.52 -26.13 20.28
CA ASN A 992 17.37 -27.31 20.09
C ASN A 992 17.01 -28.11 18.84
N THR A 993 15.73 -28.22 18.51
CA THR A 993 15.28 -28.96 17.31
C THR A 993 15.60 -28.17 16.03
N LEU A 994 15.49 -26.84 16.05
CA LEU A 994 15.95 -26.00 14.93
C LEU A 994 17.47 -26.08 14.75
N ALA A 995 18.24 -26.12 15.83
CA ALA A 995 19.69 -26.29 15.72
C ALA A 995 20.07 -27.60 15.02
N LEU A 996 19.31 -28.66 15.27
CA LEU A 996 19.47 -29.96 14.63
C LEU A 996 19.07 -29.94 13.14
N SER A 997 17.96 -29.27 12.80
CA SER A 997 17.52 -29.14 11.41
C SER A 997 18.48 -28.28 10.58
N MET A 998 19.01 -27.20 11.18
CA MET A 998 20.02 -26.35 10.56
C MET A 998 21.26 -27.15 10.16
N GLN A 999 21.78 -28.02 11.04
CA GLN A 999 22.93 -28.90 10.74
C GLN A 999 22.70 -29.85 9.56
N SER A 1000 21.44 -30.23 9.32
CA SER A 1000 21.05 -31.12 8.21
C SER A 1000 20.53 -30.37 6.98
N GLY A 1001 20.45 -29.04 7.00
CA GLY A 1001 19.88 -28.23 5.90
C GLY A 1001 18.36 -28.29 5.80
N GLN A 1002 17.68 -28.79 6.84
CA GLN A 1002 16.24 -29.06 6.85
C GLN A 1002 15.44 -28.01 7.64
N GLU A 1003 16.02 -26.84 7.92
CA GLU A 1003 15.37 -25.78 8.70
C GLU A 1003 14.02 -25.34 8.15
N THR A 1004 13.89 -25.21 6.82
CA THR A 1004 12.63 -24.85 6.17
C THR A 1004 11.58 -25.95 6.34
N THR A 1005 11.99 -27.22 6.28
CA THR A 1005 11.10 -28.36 6.54
C THR A 1005 10.60 -28.36 7.98
N TYR A 1006 11.49 -28.17 8.95
CA TYR A 1006 11.12 -28.12 10.37
C TYR A 1006 10.18 -26.94 10.70
N LEU A 1007 10.51 -25.72 10.24
CA LEU A 1007 9.66 -24.55 10.44
C LEU A 1007 8.30 -24.74 9.75
N GLY A 1008 8.27 -25.31 8.55
CA GLY A 1008 7.03 -25.65 7.84
C GLY A 1008 6.17 -26.69 8.58
N ASN A 1009 6.80 -27.69 9.21
CA ASN A 1009 6.10 -28.68 10.03
C ASN A 1009 5.40 -28.05 11.24
N MET A 1010 5.98 -27.03 11.87
CA MET A 1010 5.32 -26.34 12.98
C MET A 1010 4.00 -25.68 12.55
N PHE A 1011 3.95 -25.08 11.35
CA PHE A 1011 2.72 -24.52 10.80
C PHE A 1011 1.69 -25.59 10.43
N LYS A 1012 2.14 -26.69 9.80
CA LYS A 1012 1.26 -27.82 9.46
C LYS A 1012 0.64 -28.45 10.72
N ALA A 1013 1.44 -28.64 11.77
CA ALA A 1013 0.95 -29.16 13.04
C ALA A 1013 -0.01 -28.21 13.76
N ALA A 1014 0.18 -26.90 13.63
CA ALA A 1014 -0.76 -25.90 14.15
C ALA A 1014 -2.07 -25.85 13.34
N ALA A 1015 -2.02 -26.12 12.03
CA ALA A 1015 -3.20 -26.08 11.15
C ALA A 1015 -4.15 -27.27 11.37
N ASP A 1016 -3.61 -28.47 11.63
CA ASP A 1016 -4.40 -29.64 12.00
C ASP A 1016 -3.77 -30.40 13.17
N PRO A 1017 -3.92 -29.91 14.41
CA PRO A 1017 -3.31 -30.53 15.59
C PRO A 1017 -3.91 -31.90 15.96
N ARG A 1018 -4.99 -32.31 15.29
CA ARG A 1018 -5.69 -33.58 15.54
C ARG A 1018 -5.29 -34.68 14.56
N ASP A 1019 -4.63 -34.35 13.45
CA ASP A 1019 -4.02 -35.35 12.57
C ASP A 1019 -3.06 -36.25 13.36
N PRO A 1020 -3.05 -37.58 13.16
CA PRO A 1020 -2.20 -38.49 13.93
C PRO A 1020 -0.70 -38.20 13.83
N VAL A 1021 -0.22 -37.73 12.68
CA VAL A 1021 1.19 -37.38 12.43
C VAL A 1021 1.53 -36.05 13.08
N ALA A 1022 0.66 -35.04 12.95
CA ALA A 1022 0.78 -33.77 13.66
C ALA A 1022 0.73 -33.94 15.19
N THR A 1023 -0.19 -34.77 15.69
CA THR A 1023 -0.32 -35.13 17.11
C THR A 1023 0.98 -35.74 17.62
N GLN A 1024 1.60 -36.61 16.82
CA GLN A 1024 2.90 -37.20 17.18
C GLN A 1024 4.00 -36.14 17.22
N PHE A 1025 4.07 -35.25 16.22
CA PHE A 1025 5.02 -34.13 16.19
C PHE A 1025 4.89 -33.24 17.44
N ILE A 1026 3.67 -32.82 17.78
CA ILE A 1026 3.38 -31.98 18.94
C ILE A 1026 3.81 -32.66 20.24
N ARG A 1027 3.49 -33.96 20.40
CA ARG A 1027 3.88 -34.74 21.59
C ARG A 1027 5.39 -34.88 21.71
N THR A 1028 6.08 -35.18 20.60
CA THR A 1028 7.53 -35.33 20.58
C THR A 1028 8.23 -34.01 20.92
N LEU A 1029 7.81 -32.89 20.31
CA LEU A 1029 8.39 -31.57 20.58
C LEU A 1029 8.16 -31.13 22.04
N ARG A 1030 6.96 -31.33 22.57
CA ARG A 1030 6.63 -31.03 23.97
C ARG A 1030 7.43 -31.87 24.96
N SER A 1031 7.49 -33.18 24.73
CA SER A 1031 8.25 -34.10 25.60
C SER A 1031 9.73 -33.74 25.61
N PHE A 1032 10.25 -33.34 24.44
CA PHE A 1032 11.63 -32.87 24.35
C PHE A 1032 11.83 -31.54 25.08
N HIS A 1033 10.94 -30.55 24.90
CA HIS A 1033 10.97 -29.30 25.65
C HIS A 1033 11.00 -29.55 27.16
N GLU A 1034 10.11 -30.39 27.69
CA GLU A 1034 10.04 -30.72 29.11
C GLU A 1034 11.36 -31.29 29.65
N ALA A 1035 12.11 -32.04 28.84
CA ALA A 1035 13.43 -32.55 29.23
C ALA A 1035 14.51 -31.47 29.24
N VAL A 1036 14.40 -30.42 28.42
CA VAL A 1036 15.46 -29.42 28.20
C VAL A 1036 15.11 -28.00 28.66
N LYS A 1037 13.94 -27.77 29.28
CA LYS A 1037 13.44 -26.43 29.63
C LYS A 1037 14.18 -25.73 30.77
N HIS A 1038 14.92 -26.47 31.58
CA HIS A 1038 15.64 -25.89 32.71
C HIS A 1038 17.01 -25.38 32.27
N VAL A 1039 17.50 -24.33 32.91
CA VAL A 1039 18.76 -23.65 32.56
C VAL A 1039 19.94 -24.64 32.56
N ASP A 1040 19.94 -25.61 33.46
CA ASP A 1040 20.94 -26.67 33.59
C ASP A 1040 20.79 -27.79 32.55
N THR A 1041 19.60 -28.01 32.00
CA THR A 1041 19.34 -29.07 31.00
C THR A 1041 19.30 -28.57 29.56
N PHE A 1042 19.03 -27.29 29.32
CA PHE A 1042 18.99 -26.68 27.99
C PHE A 1042 20.30 -26.82 27.22
N HIS A 1043 21.43 -26.71 27.93
CA HIS A 1043 22.77 -26.87 27.39
C HIS A 1043 23.19 -28.35 27.23
N MET A 1044 22.29 -29.29 27.52
CA MET A 1044 22.45 -30.74 27.29
C MET A 1044 23.76 -31.33 27.86
N GLY A 1045 24.07 -30.98 29.12
CA GLY A 1045 25.25 -31.48 29.83
C GLY A 1045 26.55 -30.69 29.58
N LYS A 1046 26.54 -29.68 28.69
CA LYS A 1046 27.67 -28.76 28.52
C LYS A 1046 27.65 -27.67 29.60
N GLN A 1047 28.84 -27.29 30.06
CA GLN A 1047 29.01 -26.15 30.96
C GLN A 1047 28.87 -24.83 30.16
N PRO A 1048 27.84 -24.00 30.42
CA PRO A 1048 27.65 -22.76 29.70
C PRO A 1048 28.62 -21.67 30.16
N ARG A 1049 28.98 -20.78 29.25
CA ARG A 1049 29.79 -19.58 29.54
C ARG A 1049 28.86 -18.38 29.63
N GLN A 1050 28.95 -17.61 30.71
CA GLN A 1050 28.22 -16.35 30.83
C GLN A 1050 29.03 -15.24 30.17
N ILE A 1051 28.53 -14.71 29.05
CA ILE A 1051 29.24 -13.72 28.22
C ILE A 1051 28.28 -12.62 27.73
N PRO A 1052 28.77 -11.39 27.50
CA PRO A 1052 27.96 -10.30 26.96
C PRO A 1052 27.64 -10.50 25.47
N TYR A 1053 26.53 -9.91 25.01
CA TYR A 1053 26.04 -10.09 23.62
C TYR A 1053 27.09 -9.82 22.53
N HIS A 1054 27.98 -8.84 22.74
CA HIS A 1054 29.01 -8.49 21.76
C HIS A 1054 30.10 -9.56 21.64
N GLN A 1055 30.37 -10.34 22.69
CA GLN A 1055 31.27 -11.49 22.61
C GLN A 1055 30.64 -12.64 21.82
N ILE A 1056 29.33 -12.87 21.95
CA ILE A 1056 28.57 -13.83 21.13
C ILE A 1056 28.69 -13.47 19.65
N ALA A 1057 28.49 -12.20 19.30
CA ALA A 1057 28.63 -11.71 17.93
C ALA A 1057 30.05 -11.89 17.39
N THR A 1058 31.06 -11.62 18.22
CA THR A 1058 32.48 -11.79 17.84
C THR A 1058 32.80 -13.26 17.58
N GLU A 1059 32.41 -14.17 18.48
CA GLU A 1059 32.65 -15.61 18.31
C GLU A 1059 32.05 -16.19 17.04
N LEU A 1060 30.87 -15.73 16.64
CA LEU A 1060 30.21 -16.19 15.41
C LEU A 1060 30.73 -15.52 14.14
N THR A 1061 31.33 -14.33 14.26
CA THR A 1061 32.04 -13.67 13.16
C THR A 1061 33.33 -14.42 12.82
N ASP A 1062 34.05 -14.88 13.85
CA ASP A 1062 35.34 -15.55 13.71
C ASP A 1062 35.23 -17.08 13.52
N ALA A 1063 34.03 -17.64 13.67
CA ALA A 1063 33.81 -19.08 13.57
C ALA A 1063 33.81 -19.59 12.12
N SER A 1064 34.48 -20.72 11.87
CA SER A 1064 34.29 -21.49 10.65
C SER A 1064 32.91 -22.17 10.64
N PRO A 1065 32.07 -21.97 9.61
CA PRO A 1065 30.78 -22.64 9.50
C PRO A 1065 30.93 -24.15 9.18
N PRO A 1066 29.99 -25.01 9.62
CA PRO A 1066 28.79 -24.70 10.39
C PRO A 1066 29.08 -24.53 11.90
N ARG A 1067 28.48 -23.52 12.52
CA ARG A 1067 28.58 -23.26 13.96
C ARG A 1067 27.26 -22.75 14.51
N SER A 1068 26.78 -23.36 15.59
CA SER A 1068 25.57 -22.93 16.31
C SER A 1068 25.84 -22.77 17.81
N LEU A 1069 25.26 -21.73 18.40
CA LEU A 1069 25.33 -21.37 19.80
C LEU A 1069 23.93 -21.42 20.42
N ARG A 1070 23.77 -22.22 21.46
CA ARG A 1070 22.62 -22.15 22.38
C ARG A 1070 22.81 -20.95 23.29
N ILE A 1071 21.81 -20.08 23.36
CA ILE A 1071 21.86 -18.85 24.17
C ILE A 1071 20.69 -18.90 25.15
N ALA A 1072 20.98 -18.94 26.44
CA ALA A 1072 19.99 -18.96 27.51
C ALA A 1072 19.91 -17.62 28.23
N THR A 1073 18.68 -17.24 28.55
CA THR A 1073 18.32 -16.14 29.43
C THR A 1073 17.68 -16.72 30.70
N LYS A 1074 17.27 -15.88 31.66
CA LYS A 1074 16.65 -16.38 32.91
C LYS A 1074 15.31 -17.10 32.70
N ASP A 1075 14.66 -16.93 31.56
CA ASP A 1075 13.31 -17.44 31.27
C ASP A 1075 13.07 -17.80 29.79
N HIS A 1076 14.09 -17.73 28.93
CA HIS A 1076 13.93 -17.94 27.49
C HIS A 1076 15.17 -18.55 26.85
N ALA A 1077 14.94 -19.33 25.79
CA ALA A 1077 15.95 -20.04 25.03
C ALA A 1077 16.03 -19.53 23.59
N LEU A 1078 17.25 -19.23 23.14
CA LEU A 1078 17.57 -18.60 21.87
C LEU A 1078 18.65 -19.40 21.14
N LEU A 1079 18.80 -19.16 19.85
CA LEU A 1079 19.80 -19.81 19.01
C LEU A 1079 20.45 -18.77 18.07
N ALA A 1080 21.76 -18.84 17.87
CA ALA A 1080 22.44 -18.06 16.84
C ALA A 1080 23.57 -18.88 16.22
N GLY A 1081 23.95 -18.57 14.98
CA GLY A 1081 25.00 -19.34 14.33
C GLY A 1081 25.40 -18.81 12.95
N VAL A 1082 26.27 -19.58 12.30
CA VAL A 1082 26.68 -19.40 10.91
C VAL A 1082 26.71 -20.75 10.20
N MET A 1083 26.09 -20.83 9.03
CA MET A 1083 25.96 -22.05 8.23
C MET A 1083 26.53 -21.81 6.82
N VAL A 1084 26.81 -22.88 6.08
CA VAL A 1084 27.09 -22.78 4.63
C VAL A 1084 25.80 -23.05 3.86
N ARG A 1085 25.41 -22.11 3.00
CA ARG A 1085 24.31 -22.24 2.03
C ARG A 1085 24.80 -21.68 0.70
N ASP A 1086 24.58 -22.39 -0.40
CA ASP A 1086 25.03 -22.00 -1.75
C ASP A 1086 26.51 -21.55 -1.80
N ASP A 1087 27.39 -22.36 -1.18
CA ASP A 1087 28.83 -22.13 -1.04
C ASP A 1087 29.22 -20.81 -0.33
N LYS A 1088 28.31 -20.22 0.45
CA LYS A 1088 28.54 -18.98 1.20
C LYS A 1088 28.15 -19.10 2.66
N PRO A 1089 28.83 -18.37 3.56
CA PRO A 1089 28.41 -18.28 4.96
C PRO A 1089 27.11 -17.46 5.07
N VAL A 1090 26.12 -18.02 5.76
CA VAL A 1090 24.87 -17.35 6.14
C VAL A 1090 24.78 -17.36 7.66
N TRP A 1091 24.75 -16.18 8.26
CA TRP A 1091 24.56 -16.04 9.70
C TRP A 1091 23.08 -16.04 10.04
N PHE A 1092 22.74 -16.52 11.23
CA PHE A 1092 21.36 -16.53 11.68
C PHE A 1092 21.23 -16.23 13.17
N TYR A 1093 20.09 -15.67 13.53
CA TYR A 1093 19.62 -15.51 14.90
C TYR A 1093 18.17 -15.96 14.95
N PHE A 1094 17.83 -16.79 15.92
CA PHE A 1094 16.50 -17.35 16.08
C PHE A 1094 15.99 -17.08 17.49
N ASP A 1095 14.85 -16.40 17.52
CA ASP A 1095 14.06 -16.19 18.71
C ASP A 1095 12.73 -16.94 18.53
N PRO A 1096 12.44 -17.98 19.33
CA PRO A 1096 11.19 -18.72 19.23
C PRO A 1096 9.94 -17.86 19.32
N ASN A 1097 9.98 -16.66 19.91
CA ASN A 1097 8.79 -15.78 19.97
C ASN A 1097 8.48 -15.08 18.66
N PHE A 1098 9.43 -14.99 17.72
CA PHE A 1098 9.27 -14.21 16.50
C PHE A 1098 9.58 -15.03 15.23
N GLY A 1099 10.73 -15.69 15.20
CA GLY A 1099 11.19 -16.41 14.02
C GLY A 1099 12.71 -16.36 13.82
N MET A 1100 13.14 -16.78 12.64
CA MET A 1100 14.54 -16.93 12.26
C MET A 1100 14.99 -15.76 11.38
N ALA A 1101 15.85 -14.92 11.92
CA ALA A 1101 16.56 -13.89 11.19
C ALA A 1101 17.80 -14.48 10.51
N GLN A 1102 18.06 -14.12 9.26
CA GLN A 1102 19.24 -14.50 8.49
C GLN A 1102 19.97 -13.25 8.00
N PHE A 1103 21.29 -13.33 7.93
CA PHE A 1103 22.15 -12.23 7.56
C PHE A 1103 23.23 -12.70 6.60
N ASP A 1104 23.43 -11.94 5.53
CA ASP A 1104 24.42 -12.25 4.48
C ASP A 1104 25.83 -11.76 4.82
N SER A 1105 26.00 -11.06 5.96
CA SER A 1105 27.30 -10.61 6.45
C SER A 1105 27.40 -10.70 7.98
N ALA A 1106 28.62 -10.91 8.46
CA ALA A 1106 28.93 -10.92 9.90
C ALA A 1106 28.62 -9.56 10.57
N GLU A 1107 28.78 -8.45 9.85
CA GLU A 1107 28.47 -7.11 10.35
C GLU A 1107 26.96 -6.92 10.54
N ALA A 1108 26.15 -7.33 9.55
CA ALA A 1108 24.69 -7.30 9.65
C ALA A 1108 24.21 -8.16 10.82
N MET A 1109 24.81 -9.35 11.00
CA MET A 1109 24.55 -10.21 12.14
C MET A 1109 24.90 -9.56 13.47
N LYS A 1110 26.08 -8.93 13.59
CA LYS A 1110 26.51 -8.27 14.84
C LYS A 1110 25.58 -7.13 15.22
N ASN A 1111 25.18 -6.32 14.24
CA ASN A 1111 24.21 -5.25 14.43
C ASN A 1111 22.81 -5.79 14.73
N GLY A 1112 22.45 -6.93 14.13
CA GLY A 1112 21.22 -7.68 14.42
C GLY A 1112 21.17 -8.13 15.87
N LEU A 1113 22.22 -8.80 16.36
CA LEU A 1113 22.34 -9.22 17.76
C LEU A 1113 22.37 -8.03 18.73
N GLU A 1114 22.97 -6.91 18.34
CA GLU A 1114 22.91 -5.69 19.15
C GLU A 1114 21.47 -5.16 19.30
N ARG A 1115 20.69 -5.18 18.22
CA ARG A 1115 19.29 -4.77 18.28
C ARG A 1115 18.45 -5.80 19.03
N THR A 1116 18.66 -7.10 18.84
CA THR A 1116 17.78 -8.10 19.46
C THR A 1116 18.15 -8.43 20.91
N LEU A 1117 19.42 -8.33 21.29
CA LEU A 1117 19.90 -8.67 22.64
C LEU A 1117 20.28 -7.46 23.49
N ASN A 1118 20.47 -6.25 22.94
CA ASN A 1118 20.82 -5.08 23.75
C ASN A 1118 19.76 -3.96 23.71
N ARG A 1119 19.64 -3.27 22.57
CA ARG A 1119 18.99 -1.94 22.51
C ARG A 1119 17.90 -1.79 21.45
N GLY A 1120 17.35 -2.90 20.96
CA GLY A 1120 16.29 -2.88 19.95
C GLY A 1120 15.00 -2.27 20.44
N THR A 1121 14.13 -2.08 19.48
CA THR A 1121 12.84 -1.42 19.65
C THR A 1121 11.70 -2.40 19.94
N SER A 1122 11.99 -3.70 19.88
CA SER A 1122 11.13 -4.75 20.41
C SER A 1122 10.89 -4.55 21.92
N PRO A 1123 9.64 -4.47 22.40
CA PRO A 1123 9.33 -4.31 23.83
C PRO A 1123 9.63 -5.59 24.64
N PHE A 1124 10.12 -6.64 23.97
CA PHE A 1124 10.38 -7.97 24.51
C PHE A 1124 11.86 -8.17 24.84
N GLN A 1125 12.39 -7.35 25.75
CA GLN A 1125 13.76 -7.51 26.22
C GLN A 1125 13.88 -8.77 27.09
N HIS A 1126 14.76 -9.69 26.67
CA HIS A 1126 15.03 -10.92 27.41
C HIS A 1126 15.73 -10.62 28.74
N ARG A 1127 15.38 -11.38 29.79
CA ARG A 1127 16.02 -11.21 31.11
C ARG A 1127 17.43 -11.79 31.10
N ALA A 1128 18.40 -10.94 30.76
CA ALA A 1128 19.81 -11.26 30.84
C ALA A 1128 20.25 -11.63 32.27
N TYR A 1129 21.35 -12.39 32.38
CA TYR A 1129 21.96 -12.76 33.67
C TYR A 1129 22.72 -11.60 34.31
N GLY A 1130 23.34 -10.74 33.51
CA GLY A 1130 24.10 -9.57 33.95
C GLY A 1130 23.25 -8.45 34.56
N THR A 1131 23.86 -7.62 35.40
CA THR A 1131 23.21 -6.49 36.09
C THR A 1131 23.38 -5.15 35.38
N ASN A 1132 24.25 -5.05 34.37
CA ASN A 1132 24.48 -3.83 33.60
C ASN A 1132 23.52 -3.75 32.39
N PRO A 1133 22.56 -2.79 32.36
CA PRO A 1133 21.58 -2.68 31.28
C PRO A 1133 22.18 -2.40 29.90
N GLY A 1134 23.38 -1.80 29.82
CA GLY A 1134 24.04 -1.48 28.53
C GLY A 1134 24.89 -2.60 27.95
N THR A 1135 25.15 -3.67 28.72
CA THR A 1135 25.94 -4.84 28.30
C THR A 1135 25.33 -6.12 28.87
N PRO A 1136 24.15 -6.52 28.38
CA PRO A 1136 23.48 -7.73 28.88
C PRO A 1136 24.32 -8.98 28.60
N GLU A 1137 24.33 -9.89 29.59
CA GLU A 1137 25.06 -11.16 29.56
C GLU A 1137 24.12 -12.36 29.50
N TYR A 1138 24.54 -13.39 28.76
CA TYR A 1138 23.78 -14.60 28.48
C TYR A 1138 24.62 -15.83 28.76
N GLN A 1139 23.96 -16.93 29.09
CA GLN A 1139 24.62 -18.23 29.21
C GLN A 1139 24.67 -18.90 27.84
N VAL A 1140 25.87 -19.25 27.39
CA VAL A 1140 26.12 -19.67 26.00
C VAL A 1140 26.91 -20.97 25.95
N SER A 1141 26.48 -21.91 25.10
CA SER A 1141 27.23 -23.14 24.80
C SER A 1141 27.18 -23.47 23.31
N TYR A 1142 28.17 -24.21 22.81
CA TYR A 1142 28.11 -24.77 21.46
C TYR A 1142 27.06 -25.87 21.35
N PHE A 1143 26.35 -25.90 20.23
CA PHE A 1143 25.47 -27.01 19.84
C PHE A 1143 26.22 -28.02 18.98
N GLU A 1144 26.13 -29.30 19.33
CA GLU A 1144 26.57 -30.44 18.50
C GLU A 1144 25.45 -31.49 18.42
N SER A 1145 25.26 -32.14 17.27
CA SER A 1145 24.23 -33.19 17.10
C SER A 1145 24.40 -34.32 18.11
N GLY A 1146 25.64 -34.65 18.47
CA GLY A 1146 25.98 -35.65 19.49
C GLY A 1146 25.41 -35.34 20.88
N ASP A 1147 25.11 -34.07 21.19
CA ASP A 1147 24.47 -33.68 22.46
C ASP A 1147 23.11 -34.36 22.65
N MET A 1148 22.43 -34.70 21.54
CA MET A 1148 21.11 -35.34 21.57
C MET A 1148 21.13 -36.74 22.18
N GLN A 1149 22.31 -37.38 22.31
CA GLN A 1149 22.44 -38.71 22.93
C GLN A 1149 21.97 -38.75 24.40
N PHE A 1150 21.92 -37.59 25.08
CA PHE A 1150 21.44 -37.48 26.46
C PHE A 1150 19.90 -37.54 26.56
N TYR A 1151 19.17 -37.47 25.45
CA TYR A 1151 17.72 -37.62 25.41
C TYR A 1151 17.33 -39.01 24.88
N ARG A 1152 16.58 -39.76 25.68
CA ARG A 1152 16.21 -41.16 25.40
C ARG A 1152 15.50 -41.36 24.06
N ASP A 1153 14.66 -40.41 23.65
CA ASP A 1153 13.87 -40.48 22.41
C ASP A 1153 14.45 -39.59 21.30
N SER A 1154 15.77 -39.39 21.29
CA SER A 1154 16.48 -38.54 20.32
C SER A 1154 16.18 -38.89 18.87
N ALA A 1155 15.95 -40.16 18.53
CA ALA A 1155 15.56 -40.59 17.19
C ALA A 1155 14.24 -39.96 16.71
N GLN A 1156 13.28 -39.73 17.62
CA GLN A 1156 12.04 -39.04 17.27
C GLN A 1156 12.27 -37.53 17.07
N VAL A 1157 13.17 -36.92 17.85
CA VAL A 1157 13.53 -35.50 17.67
C VAL A 1157 14.23 -35.28 16.33
N HIS A 1158 15.14 -36.17 15.95
CA HIS A 1158 15.76 -36.15 14.62
C HIS A 1158 14.74 -36.27 13.49
N ARG A 1159 13.72 -37.12 13.67
CA ARG A 1159 12.64 -37.28 12.69
C ARG A 1159 11.85 -35.98 12.51
N ILE A 1160 11.38 -35.37 13.60
CA ILE A 1160 10.58 -34.12 13.50
C ILE A 1160 11.41 -32.95 12.96
N ALA A 1161 12.73 -32.95 13.14
CA ALA A 1161 13.64 -31.93 12.63
C ALA A 1161 13.88 -32.01 11.11
N SER A 1162 13.59 -33.14 10.46
CA SER A 1162 14.07 -33.39 9.09
C SER A 1162 13.04 -33.98 8.12
N VAL A 1163 12.00 -34.64 8.64
CA VAL A 1163 10.98 -35.32 7.82
C VAL A 1163 9.75 -34.43 7.68
N PRO A 1164 9.27 -34.12 6.46
CA PRO A 1164 8.04 -33.36 6.25
C PRO A 1164 6.82 -34.04 6.89
N LEU A 1165 5.94 -33.24 7.50
CA LEU A 1165 4.57 -33.63 7.91
C LEU A 1165 3.62 -33.75 6.72
#